data_AF-A0A7Y4QEA5-F1
#
_entry.id   AF-A0A7Y4QEA5-F1
#
_cell.length_a   1.000
_cell.length_b   1.000
_cell.length_c   1.000
_cell.angle_alpha   90.00
_cell.angle_beta   90.00
_cell.angle_gamma   90.00
#
_symmetry.space_group_name_H-M   'P 1'
#
loop_
_entity.id
_entity.type
_entity.pdbx_description
1 polymer ?
#
loop_
_entity_poly.entity_id
_entity_poly.type
_entity_poly.pdbx_seq_one_letter_code
_entity_poly.pdbx_strand_id
1 'polypeptide(L)'
;MKHLFTLALLISTSLSLAQKARKYTDVTDELAKKVVATPVSTVPFRLAVVPFAATKFSVETSTQFGDYLTETIIGALAGHPAKIKLFERTRLDAVLKEQEFILTDLMKPAAALKIGQLVPIDALLSGTYTKLKSYIDVSARLIDVASGEILMSYNGRIKMNKNLATLFKNSTNLVVINNTQPLPANGNPVNVTVNNTINTGNNESKKTKEDICKERSVEFIARLSDLSSTDKINKLVNDAIKIPFDNVCGKFHYEIMYNFAKYKIQDNNYQRFILQTLDTITNPTSDNRSFEIFQFLAADKVIDEAEWLAGLHAMSRVGNYTLSSYLRIFFIKAPLNDEATSLKRIDTFLRLAQESKIGLPRPLPIETVFFEMMESLRDNTRLSRYIFKNYSKQFRLDEESKSKVFHELDYLYQYEVDPTKKTETVSWISEFFNDNEYPKAHDHLYEFARHFELTDYEDRNEKIRKEFPEEDLKILVSRCQSKFSSYATLTPYPSQKEDRINFCVRYNVPITGVIPSMQEAGALLRGTNLDEQLRVVNLLTLMNNKPKIIENDLINLFDKRTLEDRGKLNEIQTIAIEILGNIKTQNPKAINHMINVLPNYGNDTKAAEGSLVKIGKAAVPALITRLDKTTDQDGGLQYQLITILGKIGKDANAAERSINRILKINRNKDVVYAAEAALQSIN
;
A
#
# COMPACT_ATOMS: atom_id res chain seq x y z
N MET A 1 34.78 40.29 23.75
CA MET A 1 33.76 40.50 22.69
C MET A 1 33.33 39.10 22.23
N LYS A 2 32.40 38.41 22.91
CA LYS A 2 30.93 38.43 22.69
C LYS A 2 30.56 38.54 21.21
N HIS A 3 30.26 37.42 20.56
CA HIS A 3 29.03 37.27 19.77
C HIS A 3 28.60 35.80 19.74
N LEU A 4 27.43 35.59 20.35
CA LEU A 4 26.61 34.41 20.45
C LEU A 4 25.85 34.26 19.12
N PHE A 5 25.92 33.12 18.43
CA PHE A 5 24.94 32.78 17.39
C PHE A 5 24.21 31.51 17.83
N THR A 6 23.03 31.74 18.39
CA THR A 6 22.05 30.74 18.81
C THR A 6 21.46 30.04 17.59
N LEU A 7 21.72 28.74 17.48
CA LEU A 7 21.04 27.80 16.60
C LEU A 7 19.65 27.48 17.20
N ALA A 8 18.58 27.98 16.59
CA ALA A 8 17.22 27.64 16.99
C ALA A 8 16.85 26.26 16.43
N LEU A 9 16.76 25.30 17.34
CA LEU A 9 16.32 23.92 17.11
C LEU A 9 14.81 23.92 16.82
N LEU A 10 14.41 23.74 15.56
CA LEU A 10 13.01 23.46 15.18
C LEU A 10 12.69 21.99 15.51
N ILE A 11 12.31 21.77 16.76
CA ILE A 11 11.69 20.53 17.22
C ILE A 11 10.27 20.50 16.62
N SER A 12 10.04 19.73 15.57
CA SER A 12 8.69 19.35 15.13
C SER A 12 8.17 18.24 16.04
N THR A 13 7.71 18.60 17.23
CA THR A 13 6.82 17.76 18.01
C THR A 13 5.49 17.65 17.27
N SER A 14 5.21 16.49 16.68
CA SER A 14 3.84 16.08 16.37
C SER A 14 3.11 15.77 17.69
N LEU A 15 2.86 16.80 18.50
CA LEU A 15 1.74 16.75 19.43
C LEU A 15 0.48 16.72 18.55
N SER A 16 -0.26 15.62 18.61
CA SER A 16 -1.68 15.62 18.28
C SER A 16 -2.39 16.54 19.27
N LEU A 17 -2.31 17.85 19.06
CA LEU A 17 -3.16 18.80 19.75
C LEU A 17 -4.59 18.40 19.41
N ALA A 18 -5.32 17.91 20.41
CA ALA A 18 -6.76 17.78 20.35
C ALA A 18 -7.32 19.13 19.88
N GLN A 19 -7.81 19.18 18.64
CA GLN A 19 -8.28 20.42 18.02
C GLN A 19 -9.40 20.99 18.91
N LYS A 20 -9.17 22.17 19.51
CA LYS A 20 -10.18 22.86 20.33
C LYS A 20 -11.33 23.27 19.42
N ALA A 21 -12.56 23.17 19.92
CA ALA A 21 -13.73 23.65 19.20
C ALA A 21 -13.69 25.18 19.04
N ARG A 22 -13.86 25.66 17.81
CA ARG A 22 -13.74 27.08 17.40
C ARG A 22 -15.10 27.65 17.00
N LYS A 23 -15.20 28.97 16.74
CA LYS A 23 -16.47 29.55 16.28
C LYS A 23 -16.80 29.02 14.88
N TYR A 24 -18.08 29.03 14.53
CA TYR A 24 -18.58 28.60 13.23
C TYR A 24 -17.83 29.28 12.07
N THR A 25 -17.75 30.61 12.13
CA THR A 25 -17.07 31.45 11.12
C THR A 25 -15.60 31.09 10.97
N ASP A 26 -14.89 30.83 12.07
CA ASP A 26 -13.47 30.49 12.02
C ASP A 26 -13.22 29.18 11.24
N VAL A 27 -14.13 28.20 11.41
CA VAL A 27 -14.03 26.90 10.75
C VAL A 27 -14.42 26.98 9.28
N THR A 28 -15.45 27.75 8.93
CA THR A 28 -15.90 27.93 7.54
C THR A 28 -14.91 28.77 6.73
N ASP A 29 -14.35 29.83 7.34
CA ASP A 29 -13.36 30.69 6.68
C ASP A 29 -12.04 29.93 6.45
N GLU A 30 -11.60 29.10 7.41
CA GLU A 30 -10.42 28.27 7.22
C GLU A 30 -10.63 27.25 6.09
N LEU A 31 -11.79 26.60 6.04
CA LEU A 31 -12.13 25.65 4.96
C LEU A 31 -12.10 26.36 3.61
N ALA A 32 -12.78 27.50 3.47
CA ALA A 32 -12.80 28.27 2.22
C ALA A 32 -11.40 28.71 1.81
N LYS A 33 -10.58 29.22 2.75
CA LYS A 33 -9.18 29.60 2.49
C LYS A 33 -8.35 28.42 1.99
N LYS A 34 -8.52 27.23 2.58
CA LYS A 34 -7.82 26.02 2.13
C LYS A 34 -8.24 25.60 0.73
N VAL A 35 -9.53 25.67 0.40
CA VAL A 35 -10.02 25.40 -0.96
C VAL A 35 -9.39 26.39 -1.95
N VAL A 36 -9.41 27.69 -1.65
CA VAL A 36 -8.83 28.74 -2.52
C VAL A 36 -7.31 28.60 -2.67
N ALA A 37 -6.61 28.12 -1.65
CA ALA A 37 -5.16 27.94 -1.64
C ALA A 37 -4.70 26.60 -2.23
N THR A 38 -5.63 25.69 -2.57
CA THR A 38 -5.27 24.38 -3.10
C THR A 38 -4.66 24.53 -4.51
N PRO A 39 -3.46 23.98 -4.76
CA PRO A 39 -2.88 23.98 -6.10
C PRO A 39 -3.75 23.13 -7.03
N VAL A 40 -4.16 23.70 -8.16
CA VAL A 40 -4.99 23.04 -9.18
C VAL A 40 -4.40 23.33 -10.57
N SER A 41 -4.58 22.39 -11.49
CA SER A 41 -3.99 22.45 -12.83
C SER A 41 -4.62 23.52 -13.75
N THR A 42 -5.79 24.08 -13.38
CA THR A 42 -6.51 25.12 -14.13
C THR A 42 -6.97 26.26 -13.20
N VAL A 43 -6.89 27.52 -13.64
CA VAL A 43 -7.32 28.68 -12.84
C VAL A 43 -8.03 29.72 -13.73
N PRO A 44 -9.26 30.19 -13.39
CA PRO A 44 -10.08 29.75 -12.27
C PRO A 44 -10.63 28.33 -12.52
N PHE A 45 -10.49 27.45 -11.54
CA PHE A 45 -11.07 26.11 -11.66
C PHE A 45 -12.56 26.16 -11.36
N ARG A 46 -13.30 25.32 -12.08
CA ARG A 46 -14.75 25.29 -12.06
C ARG A 46 -15.17 24.33 -10.94
N LEU A 47 -15.80 24.87 -9.90
CA LEU A 47 -16.05 24.14 -8.65
C LEU A 47 -17.55 23.97 -8.41
N ALA A 48 -17.95 22.75 -8.10
CA ALA A 48 -19.28 22.47 -7.54
C ALA A 48 -19.16 22.09 -6.06
N VAL A 49 -20.11 22.57 -5.25
CA VAL A 49 -20.21 22.23 -3.82
C VAL A 49 -21.44 21.34 -3.62
N VAL A 50 -21.25 20.20 -2.95
CA VAL A 50 -22.33 19.26 -2.61
C VAL A 50 -22.83 19.55 -1.20
N PRO A 51 -24.15 19.42 -0.94
CA PRO A 51 -24.68 19.49 0.41
C PRO A 51 -23.92 18.59 1.39
N PHE A 52 -23.45 19.17 2.49
CA PHE A 52 -22.77 18.42 3.53
C PHE A 52 -23.72 17.43 4.19
N ALA A 53 -23.31 16.16 4.26
CA ALA A 53 -24.17 15.08 4.75
C ALA A 53 -23.93 14.74 6.23
N ALA A 54 -25.00 14.42 6.95
CA ALA A 54 -24.90 13.94 8.32
C ALA A 54 -24.29 12.52 8.38
N THR A 55 -23.44 12.22 9.37
CA THR A 55 -22.93 10.86 9.58
C THR A 55 -23.95 9.97 10.31
N LYS A 56 -23.81 8.64 10.22
CA LYS A 56 -24.72 7.69 10.87
C LYS A 56 -24.82 7.83 12.41
N PHE A 57 -23.89 8.56 13.04
CA PHE A 57 -23.86 8.80 14.50
C PHE A 57 -24.56 10.09 14.95
N SER A 58 -25.00 10.97 14.04
CA SER A 58 -25.88 12.08 14.41
C SER A 58 -27.33 11.59 14.52
N VAL A 59 -27.87 11.62 15.74
CA VAL A 59 -29.18 11.03 16.12
C VAL A 59 -30.40 11.81 15.58
N GLU A 60 -30.24 12.74 14.63
CA GLU A 60 -31.34 13.55 14.08
C GLU A 60 -31.31 13.57 12.55
N THR A 61 -32.50 13.44 11.95
CA THR A 61 -32.76 13.31 10.50
C THR A 61 -32.82 14.65 9.73
N SER A 62 -32.52 15.78 10.38
CA SER A 62 -32.58 17.12 9.75
C SER A 62 -31.36 17.41 8.88
N THR A 63 -31.58 17.78 7.60
CA THR A 63 -30.55 18.25 6.67
C THR A 63 -30.17 19.73 6.86
N GLN A 64 -30.94 20.48 7.66
CA GLN A 64 -30.88 21.94 7.73
C GLN A 64 -29.49 22.48 8.09
N PHE A 65 -28.75 21.80 8.98
CA PHE A 65 -27.38 22.21 9.30
C PHE A 65 -26.43 22.00 8.12
N GLY A 66 -26.55 20.89 7.40
CA GLY A 66 -25.77 20.60 6.19
C GLY A 66 -26.02 21.63 5.09
N ASP A 67 -27.28 21.98 4.87
CA ASP A 67 -27.69 23.00 3.91
C ASP A 67 -27.14 24.38 4.31
N TYR A 68 -27.31 24.78 5.58
CA TYR A 68 -26.78 26.04 6.11
C TYR A 68 -25.23 26.15 6.02
N LEU A 69 -24.53 25.04 6.29
CA LEU A 69 -23.08 24.95 6.11
C LEU A 69 -22.66 25.10 4.66
N THR A 70 -23.38 24.45 3.75
CA THR A 70 -23.11 24.49 2.31
C THR A 70 -23.27 25.91 1.76
N GLU A 71 -24.36 26.59 2.10
CA GLU A 71 -24.61 27.99 1.70
C GLU A 71 -23.53 28.95 2.21
N THR A 72 -23.09 28.78 3.46
CA THR A 72 -22.02 29.60 4.03
C THR A 72 -20.71 29.42 3.27
N ILE A 73 -20.36 28.17 2.92
CA ILE A 73 -19.14 27.88 2.15
C ILE A 73 -19.24 28.41 0.73
N ILE A 74 -20.39 28.27 0.05
CA ILE A 74 -20.64 28.85 -1.27
C ILE A 74 -20.45 30.37 -1.22
N GLY A 75 -21.05 31.05 -0.24
CA GLY A 75 -20.90 32.50 -0.07
C GLY A 75 -19.44 32.94 0.16
N ALA A 76 -18.68 32.19 0.97
CA ALA A 76 -17.26 32.46 1.21
C ALA A 76 -16.41 32.26 -0.06
N LEU A 77 -16.67 31.20 -0.82
CA LEU A 77 -15.94 30.91 -2.05
C LEU A 77 -16.29 31.88 -3.19
N ALA A 78 -17.51 32.41 -3.22
CA ALA A 78 -17.98 33.37 -4.23
C ALA A 78 -17.16 34.67 -4.23
N GLY A 79 -16.53 35.01 -3.09
CA GLY A 79 -15.61 36.15 -2.96
C GLY A 79 -14.27 35.98 -3.70
N HIS A 80 -14.02 34.83 -4.34
CA HIS A 80 -12.75 34.52 -5.02
C HIS A 80 -12.89 34.19 -6.53
N PRO A 81 -13.57 35.03 -7.35
CA PRO A 81 -13.86 34.73 -8.76
C PRO A 81 -12.61 34.60 -9.65
N ALA A 82 -11.49 35.21 -9.25
CA ALA A 82 -10.20 35.09 -9.95
C ALA A 82 -9.55 33.69 -9.79
N LYS A 83 -10.00 32.90 -8.81
CA LYS A 83 -9.48 31.57 -8.51
C LYS A 83 -10.51 30.47 -8.74
N ILE A 84 -11.80 30.77 -8.53
CA ILE A 84 -12.88 29.77 -8.52
C ILE A 84 -14.05 30.29 -9.35
N LYS A 85 -14.56 29.46 -10.25
CA LYS A 85 -15.85 29.67 -10.89
C LYS A 85 -16.87 28.70 -10.28
N LEU A 86 -17.77 29.20 -9.44
CA LEU A 86 -18.74 28.37 -8.72
C LEU A 86 -19.94 27.98 -9.60
N PHE A 87 -20.40 26.74 -9.42
CA PHE A 87 -21.60 26.20 -10.06
C PHE A 87 -22.55 25.63 -9.01
N GLU A 88 -23.81 26.10 -9.03
CA GLU A 88 -24.90 25.58 -8.21
C GLU A 88 -25.51 24.34 -8.87
N ARG A 89 -25.47 23.17 -8.20
CA ARG A 89 -25.99 21.92 -8.78
C ARG A 89 -27.53 21.92 -8.91
N THR A 90 -28.24 22.59 -8.00
CA THR A 90 -29.70 22.75 -8.04
C THR A 90 -30.18 23.62 -9.22
N ARG A 91 -29.39 24.61 -9.66
CA ARG A 91 -29.67 25.37 -10.90
C ARG A 91 -29.31 24.60 -12.17
N LEU A 92 -28.35 23.69 -12.09
CA LEU A 92 -28.05 22.72 -13.15
C LEU A 92 -29.24 21.79 -13.40
N ASP A 93 -29.86 21.26 -12.34
CA ASP A 93 -31.08 20.44 -12.44
C ASP A 93 -32.30 21.25 -12.92
N ALA A 94 -32.40 22.53 -12.55
CA ALA A 94 -33.47 23.43 -13.01
C ALA A 94 -33.34 23.87 -14.48
N VAL A 95 -32.12 24.12 -14.96
CA VAL A 95 -31.83 24.41 -16.38
C VAL A 95 -32.09 23.17 -17.25
N LEU A 96 -31.79 21.96 -16.73
CA LEU A 96 -32.11 20.70 -17.40
C LEU A 96 -33.63 20.44 -17.45
N LYS A 97 -34.39 20.87 -16.43
CA LYS A 97 -35.87 20.76 -16.39
C LYS A 97 -36.59 21.81 -17.23
N GLU A 98 -36.09 23.06 -17.29
CA GLU A 98 -36.70 24.11 -18.13
C GLU A 98 -36.43 23.88 -19.63
N GLN A 99 -35.29 23.30 -20.01
CA GLN A 99 -35.04 22.92 -21.41
C GLN A 99 -35.84 21.70 -21.87
N GLU A 100 -36.32 20.86 -20.95
CA GLU A 100 -37.27 19.77 -21.24
C GLU A 100 -38.63 20.32 -21.74
N PHE A 101 -39.00 21.53 -21.31
CA PHE A 101 -40.28 22.17 -21.65
C PHE A 101 -40.31 22.89 -23.01
N ILE A 102 -39.15 23.33 -23.52
CA ILE A 102 -39.03 23.94 -24.87
C ILE A 102 -38.98 22.86 -25.97
N LEU A 103 -38.66 21.61 -25.60
CA LEU A 103 -38.42 20.50 -26.54
C LEU A 103 -39.66 19.69 -26.89
N THR A 104 -40.86 20.08 -26.45
CA THR A 104 -42.09 19.33 -26.76
C THR A 104 -42.62 19.55 -28.16
N ASP A 105 -42.11 20.54 -28.93
CA ASP A 105 -42.72 20.89 -30.23
C ASP A 105 -41.81 20.84 -31.48
N LEU A 106 -40.52 20.49 -31.38
CA LEU A 106 -39.67 20.31 -32.60
C LEU A 106 -38.68 19.15 -32.49
N MET A 107 -39.11 18.00 -33.02
CA MET A 107 -38.28 16.83 -33.30
C MET A 107 -37.18 17.11 -34.34
N LYS A 108 -35.92 16.77 -34.01
CA LYS A 108 -34.92 16.20 -34.95
C LYS A 108 -33.69 15.60 -34.23
N PRO A 109 -33.13 14.45 -34.66
CA PRO A 109 -32.00 13.75 -34.02
C PRO A 109 -30.65 14.49 -34.01
N ALA A 110 -30.52 15.61 -34.73
CA ALA A 110 -29.27 16.37 -34.81
C ALA A 110 -29.04 17.31 -33.60
N ALA A 111 -29.99 17.43 -32.68
CA ALA A 111 -29.85 18.27 -31.48
C ALA A 111 -29.11 17.56 -30.32
N ALA A 112 -28.93 16.23 -30.37
CA ALA A 112 -28.20 15.48 -29.34
C ALA A 112 -26.69 15.80 -29.32
N LEU A 113 -26.15 16.34 -30.42
CA LEU A 113 -24.76 16.79 -30.53
C LEU A 113 -24.46 18.07 -29.74
N LYS A 114 -25.46 18.71 -29.11
CA LYS A 114 -25.26 19.89 -28.24
C LYS A 114 -25.56 19.69 -26.76
N ILE A 115 -25.89 18.47 -26.32
CA ILE A 115 -26.14 18.17 -24.90
C ILE A 115 -24.83 17.82 -24.15
N GLY A 116 -23.75 17.50 -24.87
CA GLY A 116 -22.42 17.25 -24.28
C GLY A 116 -21.64 18.48 -23.78
N GLN A 117 -22.29 19.65 -23.61
CA GLN A 117 -21.63 20.92 -23.28
C GLN A 117 -22.10 21.62 -21.98
N LEU A 118 -22.85 20.95 -21.09
CA LEU A 118 -23.36 21.57 -19.85
C LEU A 118 -23.13 20.59 -18.66
N VAL A 119 -22.17 20.73 -17.75
CA VAL A 119 -21.35 21.87 -17.34
C VAL A 119 -19.91 21.42 -17.03
N PRO A 120 -18.92 22.29 -17.22
CA PRO A 120 -17.52 21.95 -17.15
C PRO A 120 -17.04 22.10 -15.69
N ILE A 121 -17.15 21.08 -14.85
CA ILE A 121 -16.68 21.15 -13.45
C ILE A 121 -15.32 20.44 -13.37
N ASP A 122 -14.32 21.13 -12.82
CA ASP A 122 -12.97 20.61 -12.64
C ASP A 122 -12.84 19.89 -11.29
N ALA A 123 -13.47 20.41 -10.23
CA ALA A 123 -13.39 19.85 -8.89
C ALA A 123 -14.72 19.88 -8.14
N LEU A 124 -14.89 18.95 -7.21
CA LEU A 124 -16.06 18.77 -6.36
C LEU A 124 -15.67 18.93 -4.90
N LEU A 125 -16.32 19.86 -4.19
CA LEU A 125 -16.22 19.95 -2.73
C LEU A 125 -17.36 19.16 -2.10
N SER A 126 -17.02 18.12 -1.34
CA SER A 126 -17.97 17.28 -0.61
C SER A 126 -17.54 17.13 0.85
N GLY A 127 -18.48 16.86 1.76
CA GLY A 127 -18.15 16.70 3.16
C GLY A 127 -19.26 16.12 4.00
N THR A 128 -18.90 15.78 5.24
CA THR A 128 -19.81 15.24 6.24
C THR A 128 -19.71 15.99 7.55
N TYR A 129 -20.74 15.90 8.38
CA TYR A 129 -20.73 16.44 9.73
C TYR A 129 -21.28 15.44 10.76
N THR A 130 -20.79 15.55 11.99
CA THR A 130 -21.26 14.77 13.15
C THR A 130 -21.58 15.72 14.31
N LYS A 131 -22.85 15.79 14.72
CA LYS A 131 -23.26 16.54 15.90
C LYS A 131 -22.85 15.79 17.17
N LEU A 132 -22.10 16.45 18.04
CA LEU A 132 -21.76 15.97 19.38
C LEU A 132 -22.29 16.96 20.43
N LYS A 133 -22.20 16.59 21.73
CA LYS A 133 -22.84 17.33 22.83
C LYS A 133 -22.41 18.80 22.92
N SER A 134 -21.12 19.09 22.74
CA SER A 134 -20.54 20.43 22.91
C SER A 134 -19.93 21.03 21.65
N TYR A 135 -19.85 20.26 20.56
CA TYR A 135 -19.30 20.69 19.27
C TYR A 135 -19.83 19.84 18.12
N ILE A 136 -19.54 20.26 16.88
CA ILE A 136 -19.87 19.55 15.64
C ILE A 136 -18.54 19.29 14.94
N ASP A 137 -18.25 18.02 14.64
CA ASP A 137 -17.13 17.66 13.78
C ASP A 137 -17.56 17.83 12.32
N VAL A 138 -16.74 18.50 11.52
CA VAL A 138 -16.93 18.70 10.08
C VAL A 138 -15.72 18.14 9.35
N SER A 139 -15.96 17.30 8.35
CA SER A 139 -14.94 16.79 7.45
C SER A 139 -15.29 17.20 6.02
N ALA A 140 -14.32 17.67 5.25
CA ALA A 140 -14.51 18.06 3.86
C ALA A 140 -13.35 17.56 2.99
N ARG A 141 -13.64 17.30 1.73
CA ARG A 141 -12.67 16.89 0.71
C ARG A 141 -12.95 17.65 -0.58
N LEU A 142 -11.91 18.20 -1.17
CA LEU A 142 -11.92 18.67 -2.55
C LEU A 142 -11.41 17.55 -3.44
N ILE A 143 -12.19 17.19 -4.45
CA ILE A 143 -11.97 16.02 -5.29
C ILE A 143 -11.87 16.50 -6.73
N ASP A 144 -10.79 16.18 -7.43
CA ASP A 144 -10.69 16.41 -8.87
C ASP A 144 -11.70 15.51 -9.59
N VAL A 145 -12.57 16.08 -10.42
CA VAL A 145 -13.68 15.34 -11.05
C VAL A 145 -13.17 14.39 -12.14
N ALA A 146 -12.04 14.70 -12.77
CA ALA A 146 -11.49 13.91 -13.86
C ALA A 146 -10.68 12.69 -13.39
N SER A 147 -9.92 12.84 -12.31
CA SER A 147 -9.02 11.83 -11.75
C SER A 147 -9.56 11.16 -10.49
N GLY A 148 -10.51 11.78 -9.79
CA GLY A 148 -10.99 11.31 -8.48
C GLY A 148 -10.01 11.56 -7.33
N GLU A 149 -8.87 12.22 -7.59
CA GLU A 149 -7.86 12.53 -6.56
C GLU A 149 -8.43 13.48 -5.51
N ILE A 150 -8.12 13.20 -4.23
CA ILE A 150 -8.42 14.12 -3.13
C ILE A 150 -7.33 15.20 -3.11
N LEU A 151 -7.60 16.31 -3.79
CA LEU A 151 -6.71 17.47 -3.86
C LEU A 151 -6.49 18.14 -2.49
N MET A 152 -7.50 18.08 -1.61
CA MET A 152 -7.43 18.66 -0.28
C MET A 152 -8.38 17.93 0.67
N SER A 153 -7.93 17.69 1.90
CA SER A 153 -8.77 17.23 3.01
C SER A 153 -8.76 18.22 4.16
N TYR A 154 -9.91 18.38 4.80
CA TYR A 154 -10.11 19.28 5.92
C TYR A 154 -10.90 18.62 7.04
N ASN A 155 -10.48 18.87 8.28
CA ASN A 155 -11.22 18.53 9.49
C ASN A 155 -11.30 19.75 10.40
N GLY A 156 -12.50 20.04 10.91
CA GLY A 156 -12.77 21.18 11.78
C GLY A 156 -13.78 20.86 12.87
N ARG A 157 -13.64 21.53 14.02
CA ARG A 157 -14.56 21.43 15.16
C ARG A 157 -15.25 22.75 15.43
N ILE A 158 -16.56 22.77 15.25
CA ILE A 158 -17.41 23.94 15.49
C ILE A 158 -17.99 23.84 16.89
N LYS A 159 -17.74 24.83 17.75
CA LYS A 159 -18.33 24.90 19.09
C LYS A 159 -19.85 25.06 18.98
N MET A 160 -20.59 24.19 19.67
CA MET A 160 -22.05 24.26 19.70
C MET A 160 -22.50 25.54 20.42
N ASN A 161 -23.45 26.27 19.82
CA ASN A 161 -24.08 27.44 20.44
C ASN A 161 -25.61 27.36 20.31
N LYS A 162 -26.33 28.26 20.99
CA LYS A 162 -27.80 28.24 21.03
C LYS A 162 -28.45 28.36 19.64
N ASN A 163 -27.83 29.11 18.72
CA ASN A 163 -28.35 29.33 17.37
C ASN A 163 -28.11 28.12 16.47
N LEU A 164 -26.91 27.53 16.49
CA LEU A 164 -26.63 26.31 15.72
C LEU A 164 -27.44 25.12 16.22
N ALA A 165 -27.74 25.07 17.52
CA ALA A 165 -28.57 24.03 18.10
C ALA A 165 -30.01 24.01 17.55
N THR A 166 -30.53 25.12 17.00
CA THR A 166 -31.88 25.13 16.40
C THR A 166 -31.93 24.40 15.07
N LEU A 167 -30.82 24.37 14.31
CA LEU A 167 -30.70 23.71 12.99
C LEU A 167 -30.75 22.18 13.05
N PHE A 168 -30.80 21.63 14.27
CA PHE A 168 -30.85 20.19 14.50
C PHE A 168 -32.18 19.72 15.10
N LYS A 169 -33.11 20.62 15.43
CA LYS A 169 -34.43 20.24 15.98
C LYS A 169 -35.41 19.91 14.86
N ASN A 170 -36.00 18.71 14.88
CA ASN A 170 -37.09 18.36 13.97
C ASN A 170 -38.36 19.19 14.29
N SER A 171 -39.05 19.65 13.26
CA SER A 171 -40.37 20.28 13.36
C SER A 171 -41.44 19.25 13.73
N THR A 172 -41.59 18.94 15.02
CA THR A 172 -42.83 18.39 15.56
C THR A 172 -43.48 19.44 16.46
N ASN A 173 -44.46 20.16 15.91
CA ASN A 173 -45.73 20.46 16.58
C ASN A 173 -46.70 21.21 15.65
N LEU A 174 -47.89 20.63 15.53
CA LEU A 174 -49.14 21.28 15.13
C LEU A 174 -49.29 22.59 15.90
N VAL A 175 -49.56 23.70 15.19
CA VAL A 175 -50.08 24.90 15.83
C VAL A 175 -51.58 24.95 15.58
N VAL A 176 -52.35 24.49 16.57
CA VAL A 176 -53.75 24.90 16.76
C VAL A 176 -53.71 26.35 17.23
N ILE A 177 -54.17 27.29 16.41
CA ILE A 177 -54.39 28.67 16.84
C ILE A 177 -55.88 28.83 17.14
N ASN A 178 -56.23 28.78 18.42
CA ASN A 178 -57.45 29.39 18.93
C ASN A 178 -57.16 30.87 19.18
N ASN A 179 -57.79 31.77 18.41
CA ASN A 179 -57.84 33.19 18.76
C ASN A 179 -59.27 33.73 18.66
N THR A 180 -59.87 33.97 19.82
CA THR A 180 -61.01 34.87 20.03
C THR A 180 -60.54 36.34 20.05
N GLN A 181 -60.98 37.10 19.03
CA GLN A 181 -61.37 38.54 18.94
C GLN A 181 -60.61 39.68 19.68
N PRO A 182 -60.77 40.98 19.29
CA PRO A 182 -61.40 41.55 18.08
C PRO A 182 -60.55 42.63 17.32
N LEU A 183 -60.97 42.96 16.09
CA LEU A 183 -60.43 44.01 15.19
C LEU A 183 -60.98 45.43 15.48
N PRO A 184 -60.29 46.47 14.98
CA PRO A 184 -60.86 47.33 13.93
C PRO A 184 -59.82 47.62 12.82
N ALA A 185 -60.09 48.21 11.66
CA ALA A 185 -61.21 48.32 10.72
C ALA A 185 -60.61 48.99 9.46
N ASN A 186 -61.23 48.76 8.29
CA ASN A 186 -60.94 49.32 6.94
C ASN A 186 -59.75 48.70 6.18
N GLY A 187 -59.88 48.06 5.00
CA GLY A 187 -61.03 47.87 4.12
C GLY A 187 -60.71 48.34 2.69
N ASN A 188 -60.21 47.43 1.85
CA ASN A 188 -60.65 47.18 0.46
C ASN A 188 -59.77 46.12 -0.24
N PRO A 189 -60.23 44.84 -0.34
CA PRO A 189 -59.66 43.85 -1.24
C PRO A 189 -60.50 43.73 -2.52
N VAL A 190 -59.83 43.59 -3.67
CA VAL A 190 -60.48 43.15 -4.92
C VAL A 190 -60.47 41.63 -4.94
N ASN A 191 -61.66 41.05 -4.93
CA ASN A 191 -61.93 39.61 -5.00
C ASN A 191 -61.76 39.10 -6.43
N VAL A 192 -61.11 37.94 -6.57
CA VAL A 192 -61.56 36.94 -7.56
C VAL A 192 -61.78 35.61 -6.84
N THR A 193 -63.01 35.15 -6.98
CA THR A 193 -63.73 34.09 -6.29
C THR A 193 -63.19 32.70 -6.66
N VAL A 194 -62.97 31.84 -5.65
CA VAL A 194 -62.93 30.38 -5.83
C VAL A 194 -64.17 29.81 -5.17
N ASN A 195 -65.10 29.32 -5.99
CA ASN A 195 -66.27 28.58 -5.54
C ASN A 195 -65.84 27.20 -5.02
N ASN A 196 -66.18 26.95 -3.77
CA ASN A 196 -65.96 25.68 -3.09
C ASN A 196 -67.21 24.81 -3.28
N THR A 197 -67.16 23.84 -4.19
CA THR A 197 -68.13 22.74 -4.24
C THR A 197 -67.50 21.50 -3.60
N ILE A 198 -68.04 21.13 -2.44
CA ILE A 198 -67.73 19.90 -1.73
C ILE A 198 -68.36 18.75 -2.52
N ASN A 199 -67.52 17.89 -3.10
CA ASN A 199 -67.91 16.54 -3.51
C ASN A 199 -67.27 15.53 -2.56
N THR A 200 -68.13 14.87 -1.79
CA THR A 200 -67.83 13.63 -1.07
C THR A 200 -67.55 12.52 -2.09
N GLY A 201 -66.29 12.09 -2.17
CA GLY A 201 -65.85 10.95 -2.98
C GLY A 201 -64.49 10.46 -2.49
N ASN A 202 -64.36 9.14 -2.32
CA ASN A 202 -63.20 8.42 -1.78
C ASN A 202 -61.84 8.96 -2.25
N ASN A 203 -60.98 9.35 -1.30
CA ASN A 203 -59.55 9.55 -1.54
C ASN A 203 -58.84 8.19 -1.54
N GLU A 204 -58.85 7.48 -2.66
CA GLU A 204 -57.75 6.56 -2.97
C GLU A 204 -56.55 7.41 -3.43
N SER A 205 -55.47 7.42 -2.66
CA SER A 205 -54.23 8.03 -3.13
C SER A 205 -53.75 7.27 -4.37
N LYS A 206 -53.72 7.90 -5.54
CA LYS A 206 -53.12 7.28 -6.74
C LYS A 206 -51.67 6.93 -6.42
N LYS A 207 -51.36 5.62 -6.38
CA LYS A 207 -50.03 5.07 -6.14
C LYS A 207 -49.04 5.68 -7.14
N THR A 208 -47.86 6.07 -6.67
CA THR A 208 -46.79 6.56 -7.56
C THR A 208 -46.31 5.43 -8.48
N LYS A 209 -45.62 5.76 -9.58
CA LYS A 209 -45.03 4.75 -10.47
C LYS A 209 -44.05 3.85 -9.71
N GLU A 210 -43.27 4.41 -8.79
CA GLU A 210 -42.42 3.64 -7.86
C GLU A 210 -43.22 2.67 -6.98
N ASP A 211 -44.38 3.08 -6.44
CA ASP A 211 -45.19 2.21 -5.57
C ASP A 211 -45.80 1.04 -6.33
N ILE A 212 -46.29 1.29 -7.56
CA ILE A 212 -46.81 0.24 -8.45
C ILE A 212 -45.69 -0.75 -8.80
N CYS A 213 -44.48 -0.24 -9.04
CA CYS A 213 -43.34 -1.06 -9.37
C CYS A 213 -42.80 -1.87 -8.18
N LYS A 214 -42.86 -1.33 -6.96
CA LYS A 214 -42.53 -2.08 -5.73
C LYS A 214 -43.48 -3.25 -5.51
N GLU A 215 -44.79 -3.04 -5.66
CA GLU A 215 -45.79 -4.10 -5.48
C GLU A 215 -45.60 -5.25 -6.47
N ARG A 216 -45.40 -4.92 -7.75
CA ARG A 216 -45.07 -5.93 -8.78
C ARG A 216 -43.76 -6.65 -8.50
N SER A 217 -42.75 -5.94 -7.98
CA SER A 217 -41.46 -6.53 -7.62
C SER A 217 -41.59 -7.55 -6.49
N VAL A 218 -42.43 -7.29 -5.48
CA VAL A 218 -42.69 -8.23 -4.37
C VAL A 218 -43.35 -9.51 -4.90
N GLU A 219 -44.34 -9.39 -5.77
CA GLU A 219 -44.96 -10.55 -6.43
C GLU A 219 -43.93 -11.36 -7.23
N PHE A 220 -43.03 -10.67 -7.92
CA PHE A 220 -41.98 -11.29 -8.73
C PHE A 220 -40.97 -12.05 -7.87
N ILE A 221 -40.50 -11.43 -6.79
CA ILE A 221 -39.54 -12.02 -5.85
C ILE A 221 -40.13 -13.24 -5.15
N ALA A 222 -41.43 -13.24 -4.85
CA ALA A 222 -42.08 -14.42 -4.27
C ALA A 222 -41.98 -15.66 -5.15
N ARG A 223 -41.94 -15.51 -6.48
CA ARG A 223 -41.76 -16.64 -7.42
C ARG A 223 -40.34 -17.22 -7.39
N LEU A 224 -39.35 -16.48 -6.87
CA LEU A 224 -37.97 -16.95 -6.71
C LEU A 224 -37.80 -17.99 -5.59
N SER A 225 -38.79 -18.15 -4.71
CA SER A 225 -38.74 -19.20 -3.66
C SER A 225 -38.89 -20.61 -4.22
N ASP A 226 -39.36 -20.77 -5.46
CA ASP A 226 -39.61 -22.07 -6.09
C ASP A 226 -39.19 -22.09 -7.56
N LEU A 227 -37.91 -22.42 -7.80
CA LEU A 227 -37.30 -22.58 -9.12
C LEU A 227 -37.07 -24.07 -9.46
N SER A 228 -37.91 -24.97 -8.93
CA SER A 228 -37.71 -26.42 -8.97
C SER A 228 -37.94 -27.09 -10.33
N SER A 229 -38.53 -26.41 -11.31
CA SER A 229 -38.81 -26.97 -12.63
C SER A 229 -38.54 -25.98 -13.76
N THR A 230 -38.20 -26.51 -14.93
CA THR A 230 -37.95 -25.72 -16.15
C THR A 230 -39.15 -24.87 -16.55
N ASP A 231 -40.38 -25.36 -16.39
CA ASP A 231 -41.60 -24.59 -16.69
C ASP A 231 -41.76 -23.36 -15.79
N LYS A 232 -41.44 -23.48 -14.50
CA LYS A 232 -41.49 -22.34 -13.55
C LYS A 232 -40.44 -21.30 -13.91
N ILE A 233 -39.22 -21.75 -14.23
CA ILE A 233 -38.13 -20.89 -14.69
C ILE A 233 -38.51 -20.16 -15.99
N ASN A 234 -38.99 -20.89 -17.01
CA ASN A 234 -39.42 -20.31 -18.27
C ASN A 234 -40.53 -19.26 -18.09
N LYS A 235 -41.52 -19.55 -17.25
CA LYS A 235 -42.61 -18.61 -16.96
C LYS A 235 -42.10 -17.35 -16.27
N LEU A 236 -41.23 -17.51 -15.27
CA LEU A 236 -40.57 -16.40 -14.60
C LEU A 236 -39.80 -15.54 -15.61
N VAL A 237 -38.93 -16.14 -16.43
CA VAL A 237 -38.11 -15.42 -17.41
C VAL A 237 -38.98 -14.68 -18.43
N ASN A 238 -39.98 -15.34 -19.00
CA ASN A 238 -40.88 -14.73 -19.99
C ASN A 238 -41.61 -13.49 -19.46
N ASP A 239 -41.90 -13.44 -18.16
CA ASP A 239 -42.48 -12.26 -17.53
C ASP A 239 -41.42 -11.22 -17.16
N ALA A 240 -40.23 -11.66 -16.73
CA ALA A 240 -39.13 -10.79 -16.31
C ALA A 240 -38.63 -9.91 -17.46
N ILE A 241 -38.32 -10.52 -18.60
CA ILE A 241 -37.69 -9.82 -19.74
C ILE A 241 -38.58 -8.75 -20.38
N LYS A 242 -39.89 -8.74 -20.07
CA LYS A 242 -40.83 -7.70 -20.52
C LYS A 242 -40.68 -6.40 -19.74
N ILE A 243 -40.00 -6.44 -18.59
CA ILE A 243 -39.75 -5.29 -17.74
C ILE A 243 -38.28 -4.88 -17.97
N PRO A 244 -38.00 -3.64 -18.39
CA PRO A 244 -36.63 -3.17 -18.53
C PRO A 244 -35.89 -3.27 -17.20
N PHE A 245 -34.63 -3.69 -17.23
CA PHE A 245 -33.79 -3.68 -16.04
C PHE A 245 -33.29 -2.26 -15.76
N ASP A 246 -34.19 -1.39 -15.30
CA ASP A 246 -33.88 -0.05 -14.81
C ASP A 246 -33.77 0.00 -13.27
N ASN A 247 -33.26 1.10 -12.73
CA ASN A 247 -33.12 1.30 -11.28
C ASN A 247 -34.44 1.78 -10.62
N VAL A 248 -35.59 1.59 -11.26
CA VAL A 248 -36.91 1.99 -10.73
C VAL A 248 -37.82 0.77 -10.58
N CYS A 249 -38.23 0.20 -11.71
CA CYS A 249 -39.14 -0.94 -11.81
C CYS A 249 -38.41 -2.27 -12.05
N GLY A 250 -37.18 -2.23 -12.58
CA GLY A 250 -36.38 -3.41 -12.88
C GLY A 250 -35.48 -3.92 -11.74
N LYS A 251 -35.53 -3.36 -10.53
CA LYS A 251 -34.61 -3.73 -9.44
C LYS A 251 -34.67 -5.22 -9.05
N PHE A 252 -35.79 -5.91 -9.27
CA PHE A 252 -35.90 -7.34 -8.96
C PHE A 252 -34.95 -8.21 -9.82
N HIS A 253 -34.40 -7.69 -10.93
CA HIS A 253 -33.42 -8.42 -11.74
C HIS A 253 -32.13 -8.72 -10.98
N TYR A 254 -31.74 -7.91 -9.99
CA TYR A 254 -30.64 -8.24 -9.08
C TYR A 254 -30.91 -9.56 -8.33
N GLU A 255 -32.14 -9.76 -7.85
CA GLU A 255 -32.55 -11.00 -7.15
C GLU A 255 -32.63 -12.19 -8.11
N ILE A 256 -33.11 -12.00 -9.34
CA ILE A 256 -33.12 -13.07 -10.35
C ILE A 256 -31.69 -13.52 -10.64
N MET A 257 -30.77 -12.59 -10.95
CA MET A 257 -29.37 -12.90 -11.23
C MET A 257 -28.72 -13.63 -10.04
N TYR A 258 -28.94 -13.14 -8.81
CA TYR A 258 -28.43 -13.79 -7.60
C TYR A 258 -28.93 -15.24 -7.46
N ASN A 259 -30.24 -15.48 -7.61
CA ASN A 259 -30.80 -16.83 -7.49
C ASN A 259 -30.36 -17.73 -8.65
N PHE A 260 -30.31 -17.22 -9.88
CA PHE A 260 -29.85 -18.00 -11.03
C PHE A 260 -28.39 -18.42 -10.88
N ALA A 261 -27.52 -17.51 -10.46
CA ALA A 261 -26.12 -17.82 -10.13
C ALA A 261 -26.03 -18.85 -9.00
N LYS A 262 -26.76 -18.65 -7.90
CA LYS A 262 -26.76 -19.53 -6.72
C LYS A 262 -27.22 -20.95 -7.05
N TYR A 263 -28.29 -21.09 -7.84
CA TYR A 263 -28.87 -22.38 -8.23
C TYR A 263 -28.32 -22.92 -9.56
N LYS A 264 -27.33 -22.24 -10.16
CA LYS A 264 -26.69 -22.59 -11.45
C LYS A 264 -27.72 -22.79 -12.57
N ILE A 265 -28.71 -21.92 -12.61
CA ILE A 265 -29.76 -21.94 -13.63
C ILE A 265 -29.25 -21.18 -14.85
N GLN A 266 -29.32 -21.84 -16.01
CA GLN A 266 -28.95 -21.28 -17.30
C GLN A 266 -30.21 -21.14 -18.15
N ASP A 267 -30.50 -19.92 -18.59
CA ASP A 267 -31.62 -19.61 -19.48
C ASP A 267 -31.17 -18.64 -20.58
N ASN A 268 -31.22 -19.10 -21.83
CA ASN A 268 -30.73 -18.36 -22.99
C ASN A 268 -31.51 -17.06 -23.27
N ASN A 269 -32.80 -17.01 -22.94
CA ASN A 269 -33.62 -15.81 -23.16
C ASN A 269 -33.28 -14.74 -22.12
N TYR A 270 -33.11 -15.15 -20.87
CA TYR A 270 -32.68 -14.25 -19.81
C TYR A 270 -31.25 -13.75 -20.05
N GLN A 271 -30.33 -14.63 -20.45
CA GLN A 271 -28.95 -14.26 -20.78
C GLN A 271 -28.93 -13.22 -21.91
N ARG A 272 -29.66 -13.45 -23.01
CA ARG A 272 -29.77 -12.47 -24.11
C ARG A 272 -30.30 -11.12 -23.63
N PHE A 273 -31.32 -11.11 -22.77
CA PHE A 273 -31.87 -9.88 -22.19
C PHE A 273 -30.83 -9.13 -21.35
N ILE A 274 -30.03 -9.84 -20.55
CA ILE A 274 -28.98 -9.24 -19.72
C ILE A 274 -27.84 -8.67 -20.58
N LEU A 275 -27.41 -9.39 -21.62
CA LEU A 275 -26.39 -8.89 -22.56
C LEU A 275 -26.88 -7.63 -23.30
N GLN A 276 -28.13 -7.61 -23.76
CA GLN A 276 -28.73 -6.42 -24.37
C GLN A 276 -28.84 -5.26 -23.38
N THR A 277 -29.21 -5.55 -22.12
CA THR A 277 -29.26 -4.53 -21.06
C THR A 277 -27.89 -3.91 -20.88
N LEU A 278 -26.83 -4.71 -20.79
CA LEU A 278 -25.46 -4.24 -20.62
C LEU A 278 -25.03 -3.27 -21.73
N ASP A 279 -25.41 -3.56 -22.98
CA ASP A 279 -25.14 -2.70 -24.13
C ASP A 279 -25.82 -1.33 -24.05
N THR A 280 -26.96 -1.22 -23.37
CA THR A 280 -27.65 0.08 -23.17
C THR A 280 -26.99 0.97 -22.12
N ILE A 281 -26.06 0.44 -21.30
CA ILE A 281 -25.42 1.21 -20.23
C ILE A 281 -24.36 2.13 -20.82
N THR A 282 -24.65 3.44 -20.80
CA THR A 282 -23.80 4.49 -21.35
C THR A 282 -22.59 4.80 -20.47
N ASN A 283 -22.74 4.74 -19.14
CA ASN A 283 -21.67 4.93 -18.17
C ASN A 283 -21.61 3.75 -17.18
N PRO A 284 -20.90 2.66 -17.55
CA PRO A 284 -20.73 1.47 -16.71
C PRO A 284 -20.19 1.76 -15.30
N THR A 285 -19.27 2.71 -15.15
CA THR A 285 -18.63 3.02 -13.86
C THR A 285 -19.62 3.60 -12.84
N SER A 286 -20.63 4.34 -13.28
CA SER A 286 -21.63 4.97 -12.39
C SER A 286 -22.94 4.20 -12.29
N ASP A 287 -23.06 3.05 -12.96
CA ASP A 287 -24.27 2.25 -13.00
C ASP A 287 -24.04 0.87 -12.38
N ASN A 288 -24.57 0.66 -11.18
CA ASN A 288 -24.42 -0.59 -10.44
C ASN A 288 -24.88 -1.82 -11.24
N ARG A 289 -25.82 -1.66 -12.18
CA ARG A 289 -26.29 -2.76 -13.03
C ARG A 289 -25.13 -3.39 -13.79
N SER A 290 -24.21 -2.57 -14.30
CA SER A 290 -23.07 -3.03 -15.09
C SER A 290 -22.21 -4.02 -14.31
N PHE A 291 -21.74 -3.63 -13.13
CA PHE A 291 -20.89 -4.48 -12.31
C PHE A 291 -21.59 -5.78 -11.90
N GLU A 292 -22.86 -5.72 -11.51
CA GLU A 292 -23.63 -6.91 -11.13
C GLU A 292 -23.89 -7.86 -12.30
N ILE A 293 -24.11 -7.32 -13.50
CA ILE A 293 -24.21 -8.13 -14.71
C ILE A 293 -22.89 -8.85 -14.97
N PHE A 294 -21.74 -8.19 -14.86
CA PHE A 294 -20.44 -8.86 -15.01
C PHE A 294 -20.26 -10.00 -13.99
N GLN A 295 -20.65 -9.79 -12.73
CA GLN A 295 -20.59 -10.84 -11.71
C GLN A 295 -21.50 -12.02 -12.04
N PHE A 296 -22.69 -11.75 -12.56
CA PHE A 296 -23.64 -12.77 -12.98
C PHE A 296 -23.11 -13.58 -14.17
N LEU A 297 -22.60 -12.93 -15.22
CA LEU A 297 -22.04 -13.62 -16.39
C LEU A 297 -20.86 -14.51 -16.00
N ALA A 298 -20.00 -14.08 -15.08
CA ALA A 298 -18.87 -14.87 -14.61
C ALA A 298 -19.24 -15.97 -13.59
N ALA A 299 -20.52 -16.10 -13.19
CA ALA A 299 -20.90 -16.96 -12.07
C ALA A 299 -20.71 -18.46 -12.34
N ASP A 300 -20.87 -18.89 -13.59
CA ASP A 300 -20.64 -20.28 -14.02
C ASP A 300 -19.16 -20.59 -14.32
N LYS A 301 -18.32 -19.55 -14.17
CA LYS A 301 -16.87 -19.55 -14.38
C LYS A 301 -16.42 -19.69 -15.84
N VAL A 302 -17.32 -19.62 -16.81
CA VAL A 302 -17.03 -19.63 -18.25
C VAL A 302 -17.47 -18.28 -18.82
N ILE A 303 -16.65 -17.65 -19.65
CA ILE A 303 -17.10 -16.49 -20.43
C ILE A 303 -17.13 -16.90 -21.90
N ASP A 304 -18.32 -17.10 -22.44
CA ASP A 304 -18.50 -17.44 -23.85
C ASP A 304 -18.20 -16.25 -24.79
N GLU A 305 -18.32 -16.44 -26.10
CA GLU A 305 -17.99 -15.38 -27.06
C GLU A 305 -19.01 -14.23 -27.05
N ALA A 306 -20.30 -14.51 -26.83
CA ALA A 306 -21.33 -13.47 -26.77
C ALA A 306 -21.16 -12.61 -25.51
N GLU A 307 -20.89 -13.25 -24.38
CA GLU A 307 -20.59 -12.58 -23.10
C GLU A 307 -19.31 -11.76 -23.19
N TRP A 308 -18.26 -12.31 -23.80
CA TRP A 308 -17.02 -11.57 -24.03
C TRP A 308 -17.24 -10.33 -24.89
N LEU A 309 -17.97 -10.43 -26.00
CA LEU A 309 -18.20 -9.29 -26.89
C LEU A 309 -19.03 -8.19 -26.21
N ALA A 310 -20.11 -8.55 -25.50
CA ALA A 310 -20.92 -7.59 -24.76
C ALA A 310 -20.12 -6.96 -23.60
N GLY A 311 -19.37 -7.76 -22.85
CA GLY A 311 -18.50 -7.28 -21.78
C GLY A 311 -17.36 -6.42 -22.30
N LEU A 312 -16.73 -6.76 -23.42
CA LEU A 312 -15.70 -5.94 -24.06
C LEU A 312 -16.26 -4.58 -24.48
N HIS A 313 -17.45 -4.58 -25.09
CA HIS A 313 -18.13 -3.34 -25.44
C HIS A 313 -18.42 -2.49 -24.20
N ALA A 314 -18.91 -3.07 -23.10
CA ALA A 314 -19.10 -2.33 -21.84
C ALA A 314 -17.77 -1.84 -21.23
N MET A 315 -16.75 -2.69 -21.13
CA MET A 315 -15.42 -2.34 -20.61
C MET A 315 -14.75 -1.23 -21.42
N SER A 316 -15.03 -1.12 -22.72
CA SER A 316 -14.53 -0.03 -23.55
C SER A 316 -14.95 1.36 -23.06
N ARG A 317 -16.02 1.45 -22.26
CA ARG A 317 -16.57 2.67 -21.65
C ARG A 317 -16.30 2.78 -20.13
N VAL A 318 -15.52 1.86 -19.56
CA VAL A 318 -15.13 1.91 -18.15
C VAL A 318 -13.89 2.80 -18.01
N GLY A 319 -13.93 3.73 -17.07
CA GLY A 319 -12.81 4.65 -16.78
C GLY A 319 -11.72 4.04 -15.88
N ASN A 320 -10.71 4.86 -15.57
CA ASN A 320 -9.59 4.52 -14.68
C ASN A 320 -10.04 4.02 -13.28
N TYR A 321 -9.20 3.26 -12.57
CA TYR A 321 -9.40 2.72 -11.21
C TYR A 321 -10.48 1.66 -11.01
N THR A 322 -11.45 1.59 -11.93
CA THR A 322 -12.51 0.58 -11.88
C THR A 322 -12.33 -0.50 -12.94
N LEU A 323 -11.54 -0.22 -13.98
CA LEU A 323 -11.33 -1.14 -15.09
C LEU A 323 -10.70 -2.46 -14.63
N SER A 324 -9.73 -2.42 -13.72
CA SER A 324 -9.08 -3.60 -13.13
C SER A 324 -10.11 -4.56 -12.49
N SER A 325 -11.15 -4.00 -11.86
CA SER A 325 -12.21 -4.79 -11.23
C SER A 325 -13.08 -5.52 -12.26
N TYR A 326 -13.41 -4.88 -13.39
CA TYR A 326 -14.15 -5.52 -14.48
C TYR A 326 -13.31 -6.59 -15.17
N LEU A 327 -12.05 -6.28 -15.50
CA LEU A 327 -11.11 -7.22 -16.11
C LEU A 327 -10.92 -8.46 -15.22
N ARG A 328 -10.76 -8.27 -13.91
CA ARG A 328 -10.59 -9.38 -12.95
C ARG A 328 -11.78 -10.33 -12.95
N ILE A 329 -13.00 -9.84 -13.15
CA ILE A 329 -14.19 -10.71 -13.21
C ILE A 329 -14.08 -11.66 -14.40
N PHE A 330 -13.72 -11.16 -15.58
CA PHE A 330 -13.69 -11.95 -16.82
C PHE A 330 -12.44 -12.82 -16.98
N PHE A 331 -11.32 -12.47 -16.33
CA PHE A 331 -10.09 -13.28 -16.43
C PHE A 331 -9.78 -14.15 -15.21
N ILE A 332 -10.13 -13.72 -13.99
CA ILE A 332 -9.79 -14.44 -12.76
C ILE A 332 -11.01 -15.12 -12.13
N LYS A 333 -12.15 -14.43 -12.03
CA LYS A 333 -13.36 -15.05 -11.45
C LYS A 333 -13.99 -16.09 -12.39
N ALA A 334 -13.74 -16.00 -13.70
CA ALA A 334 -14.17 -16.99 -14.69
C ALA A 334 -13.01 -17.78 -15.35
N PRO A 335 -12.29 -18.61 -14.59
CA PRO A 335 -11.04 -19.24 -15.05
C PRO A 335 -11.24 -20.50 -15.91
N LEU A 336 -12.46 -20.91 -16.25
CA LEU A 336 -12.67 -22.14 -17.06
C LEU A 336 -12.39 -21.95 -18.55
N ASN A 337 -12.08 -20.73 -18.98
CA ASN A 337 -11.61 -20.47 -20.34
C ASN A 337 -10.22 -21.08 -20.56
N ASP A 338 -9.97 -21.62 -21.75
CA ASP A 338 -8.63 -22.08 -22.09
C ASP A 338 -7.63 -20.91 -22.14
N GLU A 339 -6.37 -21.21 -21.82
CA GLU A 339 -5.30 -20.20 -21.71
C GLU A 339 -5.10 -19.45 -23.04
N ALA A 340 -5.19 -20.15 -24.18
CA ALA A 340 -5.01 -19.53 -25.49
C ALA A 340 -6.12 -18.52 -25.81
N THR A 341 -7.37 -18.82 -25.45
CA THR A 341 -8.49 -17.88 -25.54
C THR A 341 -8.26 -16.66 -24.65
N SER A 342 -7.80 -16.85 -23.41
CA SER A 342 -7.51 -15.74 -22.49
C SER A 342 -6.42 -14.81 -23.03
N LEU A 343 -5.35 -15.38 -23.58
CA LEU A 343 -4.27 -14.62 -24.23
C LEU A 343 -4.77 -13.83 -25.44
N LYS A 344 -5.57 -14.46 -26.32
CA LYS A 344 -6.17 -13.78 -27.48
C LYS A 344 -7.08 -12.61 -27.07
N ARG A 345 -7.81 -12.76 -25.97
CA ARG A 345 -8.69 -11.73 -25.41
C ARG A 345 -7.89 -10.55 -24.83
N ILE A 346 -6.79 -10.84 -24.12
CA ILE A 346 -5.83 -9.83 -23.66
C ILE A 346 -5.26 -9.03 -24.85
N ASP A 347 -4.78 -9.72 -25.89
CA ASP A 347 -4.23 -9.07 -27.07
C ASP A 347 -5.26 -8.18 -27.77
N THR A 348 -6.49 -8.66 -27.88
CA THR A 348 -7.59 -7.89 -28.45
C THR A 348 -7.86 -6.63 -27.63
N PHE A 349 -7.92 -6.76 -26.31
CA PHE A 349 -8.18 -5.65 -25.39
C PHE A 349 -7.07 -4.59 -25.45
N LEU A 350 -5.80 -5.01 -25.38
CA LEU A 350 -4.66 -4.10 -25.41
C LEU A 350 -4.49 -3.43 -26.78
N ARG A 351 -4.77 -4.14 -27.89
CA ARG A 351 -4.81 -3.54 -29.22
C ARG A 351 -5.88 -2.45 -29.33
N LEU A 352 -7.08 -2.69 -28.79
CA LEU A 352 -8.12 -1.66 -28.75
C LEU A 352 -7.69 -0.43 -27.94
N ALA A 353 -6.95 -0.64 -26.84
CA ALA A 353 -6.39 0.46 -26.07
C ALA A 353 -5.36 1.27 -26.89
N GLN A 354 -4.48 0.61 -27.64
CA GLN A 354 -3.54 1.28 -28.57
C GLN A 354 -4.28 2.08 -29.65
N GLU A 355 -5.44 1.58 -30.10
CA GLU A 355 -6.33 2.27 -31.04
C GLU A 355 -7.20 3.37 -30.37
N SER A 356 -6.96 3.71 -29.09
CA SER A 356 -7.73 4.69 -28.31
C SER A 356 -9.24 4.37 -28.20
N LYS A 357 -9.58 3.07 -28.13
CA LYS A 357 -10.96 2.57 -28.03
C LYS A 357 -11.34 2.06 -26.63
N ILE A 358 -10.49 2.26 -25.62
CA ILE A 358 -10.76 1.90 -24.22
C ILE A 358 -10.80 3.17 -23.37
N GLY A 359 -11.72 3.26 -22.41
CA GLY A 359 -11.91 4.45 -21.57
C GLY A 359 -12.95 5.45 -22.07
N LEU A 360 -13.75 5.09 -23.07
CA LEU A 360 -14.67 6.01 -23.73
C LEU A 360 -15.68 6.65 -22.78
N PRO A 361 -16.09 7.91 -23.01
CA PRO A 361 -15.83 8.72 -24.21
C PRO A 361 -14.46 9.39 -24.27
N ARG A 362 -13.66 9.33 -23.19
CA ARG A 362 -12.31 9.92 -23.15
C ARG A 362 -11.27 8.79 -23.04
N PRO A 363 -10.64 8.39 -24.16
CA PRO A 363 -9.73 7.26 -24.17
C PRO A 363 -8.67 7.33 -23.08
N LEU A 364 -8.42 6.20 -22.42
CA LEU A 364 -7.34 6.06 -21.45
C LEU A 364 -6.00 5.94 -22.17
N PRO A 365 -4.91 6.51 -21.61
CA PRO A 365 -3.56 6.20 -22.07
C PRO A 365 -3.30 4.69 -22.04
N ILE A 366 -2.54 4.18 -23.01
CA ILE A 366 -2.22 2.75 -23.09
C ILE A 366 -1.47 2.28 -21.84
N GLU A 367 -0.63 3.12 -21.26
CA GLU A 367 0.09 2.85 -20.01
C GLU A 367 -0.88 2.61 -18.85
N THR A 368 -1.93 3.43 -18.73
CA THR A 368 -2.98 3.26 -17.71
C THR A 368 -3.70 1.93 -17.92
N VAL A 369 -4.08 1.60 -19.15
CA VAL A 369 -4.76 0.34 -19.45
C VAL A 369 -3.86 -0.87 -19.18
N PHE A 370 -2.57 -0.76 -19.48
CA PHE A 370 -1.58 -1.78 -19.15
C PHE A 370 -1.52 -2.02 -17.64
N PHE A 371 -1.45 -0.97 -16.81
CA PHE A 371 -1.44 -1.11 -15.36
C PHE A 371 -2.75 -1.68 -14.80
N GLU A 372 -3.91 -1.24 -15.29
CA GLU A 372 -5.21 -1.79 -14.88
C GLU A 372 -5.33 -3.29 -15.21
N MET A 373 -4.79 -3.71 -16.36
CA MET A 373 -4.73 -5.12 -16.75
C MET A 373 -3.77 -5.91 -15.84
N MET A 374 -2.56 -5.41 -15.61
CA MET A 374 -1.58 -6.05 -14.71
C MET A 374 -2.15 -6.21 -13.30
N GLU A 375 -2.76 -5.16 -12.75
CA GLU A 375 -3.41 -5.17 -11.44
C GLU A 375 -4.52 -6.23 -11.37
N SER A 376 -5.35 -6.33 -12.41
CA SER A 376 -6.43 -7.32 -12.46
C SER A 376 -5.95 -8.78 -12.46
N LEU A 377 -4.69 -9.02 -12.84
CA LEU A 377 -4.08 -10.34 -13.06
C LEU A 377 -2.91 -10.64 -12.11
N ARG A 378 -2.78 -9.91 -10.99
CA ARG A 378 -1.68 -10.14 -10.02
C ARG A 378 -1.59 -11.57 -9.51
N ASP A 379 -2.75 -12.18 -9.24
CA ASP A 379 -2.84 -13.57 -8.78
C ASP A 379 -2.69 -14.61 -9.91
N ASN A 380 -2.54 -14.18 -11.17
CA ASN A 380 -2.34 -15.03 -12.34
C ASN A 380 -1.03 -14.66 -13.05
N THR A 381 0.08 -15.14 -12.48
CA THR A 381 1.43 -14.83 -12.95
C THR A 381 1.66 -15.24 -14.41
N ARG A 382 0.97 -16.26 -14.93
CA ARG A 382 1.12 -16.67 -16.33
C ARG A 382 0.69 -15.57 -17.29
N LEU A 383 -0.52 -15.03 -17.11
CA LEU A 383 -1.07 -14.00 -17.97
C LEU A 383 -0.37 -12.65 -17.76
N SER A 384 -0.11 -12.25 -16.50
CA SER A 384 0.58 -10.99 -16.21
C SER A 384 2.03 -10.98 -16.71
N ARG A 385 2.76 -12.10 -16.64
CA ARG A 385 4.08 -12.23 -17.28
C ARG A 385 4.00 -12.11 -18.80
N TYR A 386 3.01 -12.73 -19.43
CA TYR A 386 2.81 -12.61 -20.88
C TYR A 386 2.60 -11.14 -21.27
N ILE A 387 1.74 -10.42 -20.53
CA ILE A 387 1.49 -9.00 -20.75
C ILE A 387 2.76 -8.18 -20.58
N PHE A 388 3.46 -8.37 -19.46
CA PHE A 388 4.70 -7.66 -19.19
C PHE A 388 5.72 -7.88 -20.32
N LYS A 389 5.97 -9.14 -20.69
CA LYS A 389 6.96 -9.51 -21.72
C LYS A 389 6.67 -8.88 -23.09
N ASN A 390 5.40 -8.82 -23.50
CA ASN A 390 5.03 -8.41 -24.86
C ASN A 390 4.72 -6.90 -24.98
N TYR A 391 4.27 -6.26 -23.90
CA TYR A 391 3.75 -4.89 -23.97
C TYR A 391 4.58 -3.85 -23.19
N SER A 392 5.34 -4.24 -22.16
CA SER A 392 6.06 -3.27 -21.29
C SER A 392 7.07 -2.37 -22.01
N LYS A 393 7.74 -2.89 -23.06
CA LYS A 393 8.81 -2.18 -23.78
C LYS A 393 8.33 -1.05 -24.70
N GLN A 394 7.02 -0.91 -24.88
CA GLN A 394 6.45 0.01 -25.85
C GLN A 394 6.20 1.42 -25.26
N PHE A 395 6.35 1.59 -23.95
CA PHE A 395 5.92 2.77 -23.23
C PHE A 395 7.03 3.81 -23.05
N ARG A 396 6.64 5.09 -23.09
CA ARG A 396 7.47 6.21 -22.62
C ARG A 396 7.08 6.51 -21.18
N LEU A 397 7.82 5.92 -20.24
CA LEU A 397 7.49 6.02 -18.82
C LEU A 397 7.94 7.36 -18.24
N ASP A 398 6.99 8.10 -17.67
CA ASP A 398 7.30 9.19 -16.74
C ASP A 398 7.74 8.64 -15.37
N GLU A 399 8.12 9.54 -14.46
CA GLU A 399 8.64 9.19 -13.15
C GLU A 399 7.63 8.39 -12.30
N GLU A 400 6.34 8.72 -12.39
CA GLU A 400 5.28 8.01 -11.66
C GLU A 400 5.06 6.61 -12.25
N SER A 401 5.05 6.49 -13.57
CA SER A 401 4.86 5.24 -14.29
C SER A 401 6.03 4.28 -14.06
N LYS A 402 7.28 4.78 -13.98
CA LYS A 402 8.44 3.97 -13.58
C LYS A 402 8.24 3.35 -12.20
N SER A 403 7.76 4.14 -11.23
CA SER A 403 7.41 3.61 -9.91
C SER A 403 6.38 2.49 -10.01
N LYS A 404 5.30 2.68 -10.78
CA LYS A 404 4.26 1.64 -10.96
C LYS A 404 4.80 0.37 -11.62
N VAL A 405 5.66 0.50 -12.65
CA VAL A 405 6.33 -0.65 -13.29
C VAL A 405 7.14 -1.46 -12.27
N PHE A 406 7.90 -0.80 -11.41
CA PHE A 406 8.63 -1.49 -10.34
C PHE A 406 7.68 -2.30 -9.44
N HIS A 407 6.58 -1.69 -8.98
CA HIS A 407 5.63 -2.40 -8.11
C HIS A 407 5.01 -3.61 -8.81
N GLU A 408 4.64 -3.49 -10.09
CA GLU A 408 4.12 -4.64 -10.86
C GLU A 408 5.18 -5.76 -11.01
N LEU A 409 6.45 -5.41 -11.22
CA LEU A 409 7.55 -6.37 -11.26
C LEU A 409 7.80 -7.04 -9.90
N ASP A 410 7.74 -6.28 -8.81
CA ASP A 410 7.87 -6.79 -7.45
C ASP A 410 6.73 -7.77 -7.14
N TYR A 411 5.48 -7.42 -7.45
CA TYR A 411 4.34 -8.34 -7.34
C TYR A 411 4.53 -9.59 -8.20
N LEU A 412 4.93 -9.44 -9.46
CA LEU A 412 5.23 -10.58 -10.34
C LEU A 412 6.26 -11.54 -9.73
N TYR A 413 7.25 -11.02 -9.00
CA TYR A 413 8.24 -11.86 -8.33
C TYR A 413 7.65 -12.56 -7.10
N GLN A 414 6.90 -11.84 -6.26
CA GLN A 414 6.33 -12.36 -5.02
C GLN A 414 5.30 -13.47 -5.25
N TYR A 415 4.48 -13.35 -6.30
CA TYR A 415 3.42 -14.33 -6.61
C TYR A 415 3.89 -15.50 -7.50
N GLU A 416 5.10 -15.43 -8.08
CA GLU A 416 5.61 -16.51 -8.93
C GLU A 416 6.17 -17.67 -8.10
N VAL A 417 5.66 -18.86 -8.38
CA VAL A 417 5.97 -20.10 -7.65
C VAL A 417 6.98 -20.98 -8.39
N ASP A 418 7.10 -20.82 -9.71
CA ASP A 418 8.09 -21.52 -10.52
C ASP A 418 9.46 -20.85 -10.39
N PRO A 419 10.48 -21.54 -9.85
CA PRO A 419 11.79 -20.93 -9.61
C PRO A 419 12.44 -20.33 -10.86
N THR A 420 12.29 -20.99 -12.02
CA THR A 420 12.91 -20.53 -13.27
C THR A 420 12.28 -19.22 -13.73
N LYS A 421 10.96 -19.14 -13.66
CA LYS A 421 10.20 -17.94 -14.01
C LYS A 421 10.51 -16.81 -13.03
N LYS A 422 10.68 -17.12 -11.75
CA LYS A 422 11.07 -16.16 -10.73
C LYS A 422 12.41 -15.49 -11.03
N THR A 423 13.42 -16.28 -11.38
CA THR A 423 14.73 -15.79 -11.81
C THR A 423 14.65 -14.99 -13.11
N GLU A 424 13.74 -15.33 -14.03
CA GLU A 424 13.46 -14.47 -15.21
C GLU A 424 12.87 -13.11 -14.78
N THR A 425 11.97 -13.05 -13.79
CA THR A 425 11.46 -11.76 -13.25
C THR A 425 12.59 -10.93 -12.65
N VAL A 426 13.54 -11.53 -11.93
CA VAL A 426 14.74 -10.84 -11.43
C VAL A 426 15.56 -10.23 -12.56
N SER A 427 15.62 -10.91 -13.70
CA SER A 427 16.29 -10.36 -14.89
C SER A 427 15.58 -9.12 -15.40
N TRP A 428 14.23 -9.12 -15.45
CA TRP A 428 13.45 -7.93 -15.81
C TRP A 428 13.59 -6.79 -14.80
N ILE A 429 13.60 -7.08 -13.50
CA ILE A 429 13.85 -6.09 -12.44
C ILE A 429 15.24 -5.47 -12.63
N SER A 430 16.24 -6.30 -12.90
CA SER A 430 17.61 -5.83 -13.10
C SER A 430 17.73 -4.93 -14.32
N GLU A 431 17.17 -5.35 -15.46
CA GLU A 431 17.10 -4.54 -16.68
C GLU A 431 16.39 -3.21 -16.43
N PHE A 432 15.24 -3.25 -15.75
CA PHE A 432 14.47 -2.06 -15.42
C PHE A 432 15.28 -1.02 -14.64
N PHE A 433 15.96 -1.42 -13.55
CA PHE A 433 16.76 -0.48 -12.75
C PHE A 433 18.03 0.00 -13.48
N ASN A 434 18.59 -0.82 -14.37
CA ASN A 434 19.72 -0.42 -15.18
C ASN A 434 19.35 0.64 -16.21
N ASP A 435 18.18 0.50 -16.83
CA ASP A 435 17.71 1.38 -17.91
C ASP A 435 16.98 2.63 -17.43
N ASN A 436 16.51 2.65 -16.17
CA ASN A 436 15.67 3.73 -15.64
C ASN A 436 16.26 4.38 -14.40
N GLU A 437 16.36 5.72 -14.46
CA GLU A 437 16.58 6.60 -13.31
C GLU A 437 15.29 7.32 -12.95
N TYR A 438 15.00 7.43 -11.65
CA TYR A 438 13.85 8.16 -11.12
C TYR A 438 14.00 8.46 -9.61
N PRO A 439 13.28 9.46 -9.03
CA PRO A 439 13.48 9.90 -7.65
C PRO A 439 13.42 8.81 -6.58
N LYS A 440 12.69 7.72 -6.84
CA LYS A 440 12.51 6.60 -5.90
C LYS A 440 13.31 5.35 -6.26
N ALA A 441 14.11 5.37 -7.33
CA ALA A 441 14.85 4.20 -7.80
C ALA A 441 15.77 3.62 -6.73
N HIS A 442 16.46 4.48 -5.97
CA HIS A 442 17.32 4.05 -4.88
C HIS A 442 16.57 3.38 -3.74
N ASP A 443 15.37 3.86 -3.41
CA ASP A 443 14.57 3.28 -2.33
C ASP A 443 14.01 1.93 -2.78
N HIS A 444 13.45 1.87 -3.98
CA HIS A 444 12.83 0.66 -4.51
C HIS A 444 13.82 -0.49 -4.74
N LEU A 445 15.03 -0.22 -5.24
CA LEU A 445 16.03 -1.27 -5.45
C LEU A 445 16.43 -1.95 -4.13
N TYR A 446 16.67 -1.14 -3.08
CA TYR A 446 16.99 -1.65 -1.76
C TYR A 446 15.77 -2.23 -1.04
N GLU A 447 14.57 -1.70 -1.28
CA GLU A 447 13.32 -2.27 -0.79
C GLU A 447 13.10 -3.68 -1.34
N PHE A 448 13.34 -3.90 -2.63
CA PHE A 448 13.26 -5.23 -3.22
C PHE A 448 14.31 -6.18 -2.63
N ALA A 449 15.55 -5.72 -2.47
CA ALA A 449 16.62 -6.51 -1.85
C ALA A 449 16.32 -6.90 -0.39
N ARG A 450 15.57 -6.06 0.33
CA ARG A 450 15.18 -6.28 1.73
C ARG A 450 14.22 -7.47 1.91
N HIS A 451 13.49 -7.89 0.89
CA HIS A 451 12.66 -9.09 0.98
C HIS A 451 13.45 -10.37 1.30
N PHE A 452 14.75 -10.36 1.00
CA PHE A 452 15.66 -11.49 1.21
C PHE A 452 16.35 -11.45 2.59
N GLU A 453 16.14 -10.39 3.38
CA GLU A 453 16.81 -10.23 4.68
C GLU A 453 16.24 -11.20 5.72
N LEU A 454 17.14 -11.97 6.34
CA LEU A 454 16.79 -12.84 7.46
C LEU A 454 16.61 -12.02 8.74
N THR A 455 15.71 -12.49 9.60
CA THR A 455 15.37 -11.90 10.91
C THR A 455 15.94 -12.75 12.05
N ASP A 456 15.75 -12.29 13.28
CA ASP A 456 16.12 -13.06 14.49
C ASP A 456 15.18 -14.27 14.75
N TYR A 457 14.11 -14.42 13.96
CA TYR A 457 13.10 -15.47 14.14
C TYR A 457 13.23 -16.55 13.05
N GLU A 458 13.66 -17.75 13.43
CA GLU A 458 13.95 -18.81 12.46
C GLU A 458 12.72 -19.30 11.68
N ASP A 459 11.53 -19.33 12.29
CA ASP A 459 10.27 -19.66 11.60
C ASP A 459 9.97 -18.71 10.44
N ARG A 460 10.34 -17.42 10.58
CA ARG A 460 10.23 -16.43 9.49
C ARG A 460 11.30 -16.66 8.44
N ASN A 461 12.50 -17.00 8.86
CA ASN A 461 13.64 -17.24 7.96
C ASN A 461 13.41 -18.45 7.05
N GLU A 462 12.74 -19.50 7.54
CA GLU A 462 12.35 -20.64 6.70
C GLU A 462 11.43 -20.20 5.55
N LYS A 463 10.43 -19.36 5.86
CA LYS A 463 9.54 -18.78 4.85
C LYS A 463 10.32 -17.88 3.87
N ILE A 464 11.19 -17.00 4.37
CA ILE A 464 11.99 -16.10 3.54
C ILE A 464 12.90 -16.89 2.60
N ARG A 465 13.63 -17.90 3.07
CA ARG A 465 14.52 -18.70 2.20
C ARG A 465 13.76 -19.41 1.08
N LYS A 466 12.50 -19.80 1.32
CA LYS A 466 11.62 -20.42 0.32
C LYS A 466 11.07 -19.39 -0.67
N GLU A 467 10.56 -18.27 -0.17
CA GLU A 467 9.88 -17.24 -0.95
C GLU A 467 10.81 -16.17 -1.52
N PHE A 468 12.08 -16.11 -1.12
CA PHE A 468 13.10 -15.15 -1.55
C PHE A 468 14.48 -15.83 -1.47
N PRO A 469 14.78 -16.78 -2.38
CA PRO A 469 16.02 -17.53 -2.34
C PRO A 469 17.24 -16.61 -2.59
N GLU A 470 18.29 -16.76 -1.78
CA GLU A 470 19.49 -15.91 -1.85
C GLU A 470 20.16 -15.90 -3.24
N GLU A 471 20.03 -16.98 -4.02
CA GLU A 471 20.59 -17.06 -5.37
C GLU A 471 19.98 -16.01 -6.32
N ASP A 472 18.69 -15.71 -6.19
CA ASP A 472 18.05 -14.64 -6.96
C ASP A 472 18.60 -13.27 -6.59
N LEU A 473 18.84 -13.02 -5.28
CA LEU A 473 19.48 -11.79 -4.82
C LEU A 473 20.91 -11.65 -5.37
N LYS A 474 21.69 -12.73 -5.39
CA LYS A 474 23.05 -12.72 -5.97
C LYS A 474 23.01 -12.36 -7.46
N ILE A 475 22.03 -12.86 -8.21
CA ILE A 475 21.82 -12.49 -9.62
C ILE A 475 21.50 -10.99 -9.74
N LEU A 476 20.53 -10.49 -8.96
CA LEU A 476 20.18 -9.06 -8.95
C LEU A 476 21.40 -8.18 -8.65
N VAL A 477 22.15 -8.49 -7.59
CA VAL A 477 23.34 -7.72 -7.18
C VAL A 477 24.41 -7.75 -8.26
N SER A 478 24.66 -8.91 -8.88
CA SER A 478 25.64 -9.02 -9.96
C SER A 478 25.29 -8.15 -11.17
N ARG A 479 24.00 -8.07 -11.52
CA ARG A 479 23.52 -7.29 -12.68
C ARG A 479 23.35 -5.81 -12.39
N CYS A 480 23.12 -5.43 -11.13
CA CYS A 480 22.85 -4.06 -10.71
C CYS A 480 23.98 -3.47 -9.84
N GLN A 481 25.20 -4.00 -9.92
CA GLN A 481 26.30 -3.62 -9.02
C GLN A 481 26.57 -2.11 -9.02
N SER A 482 26.56 -1.47 -10.20
CA SER A 482 26.76 -0.02 -10.33
C SER A 482 25.61 0.77 -9.68
N LYS A 483 24.36 0.32 -9.84
CA LYS A 483 23.19 0.94 -9.22
C LYS A 483 23.23 0.84 -7.71
N PHE A 484 23.42 -0.37 -7.15
CA PHE A 484 23.60 -0.55 -5.71
C PHE A 484 24.73 0.35 -5.17
N SER A 485 25.88 0.39 -5.85
CA SER A 485 27.01 1.26 -5.46
C SER A 485 26.61 2.74 -5.39
N SER A 486 26.01 3.26 -6.46
CA SER A 486 25.63 4.67 -6.55
C SER A 486 24.48 5.06 -5.63
N TYR A 487 23.57 4.13 -5.33
CA TYR A 487 22.36 4.36 -4.55
C TYR A 487 22.56 4.23 -3.04
N ALA A 488 23.62 3.55 -2.60
CA ALA A 488 23.87 3.23 -1.20
C ALA A 488 23.83 4.47 -0.28
N THR A 489 24.34 5.60 -0.76
CA THR A 489 24.51 6.82 0.04
C THR A 489 23.45 7.89 -0.20
N LEU A 490 22.44 7.63 -1.05
CA LEU A 490 21.43 8.62 -1.44
C LEU A 490 20.31 8.79 -0.42
N THR A 491 20.13 7.85 0.51
CA THR A 491 19.13 8.00 1.57
C THR A 491 19.52 9.10 2.57
N PRO A 492 18.58 9.97 2.98
CA PRO A 492 18.84 10.99 4.00
C PRO A 492 18.90 10.41 5.42
N TYR A 493 18.51 9.15 5.61
CA TYR A 493 18.44 8.51 6.93
C TYR A 493 19.75 7.78 7.25
N PRO A 494 20.46 8.16 8.33
CA PRO A 494 21.75 7.56 8.67
C PRO A 494 21.71 6.04 8.87
N SER A 495 20.68 5.53 9.55
CA SER A 495 20.53 4.08 9.77
C SER A 495 20.37 3.32 8.46
N GLN A 496 19.49 3.79 7.56
CA GLN A 496 19.32 3.18 6.24
C GLN A 496 20.61 3.26 5.42
N LYS A 497 21.37 4.35 5.53
CA LYS A 497 22.65 4.50 4.84
C LYS A 497 23.64 3.44 5.32
N GLU A 498 23.71 3.20 6.62
CA GLU A 498 24.54 2.16 7.23
C GLU A 498 24.10 0.77 6.77
N ASP A 499 22.79 0.46 6.80
CA ASP A 499 22.23 -0.81 6.34
C ASP A 499 22.58 -1.08 4.87
N ARG A 500 22.46 -0.07 4.00
CA ARG A 500 22.79 -0.15 2.57
C ARG A 500 24.29 -0.35 2.33
N ILE A 501 25.15 0.31 3.11
CA ILE A 501 26.60 0.10 3.05
C ILE A 501 26.94 -1.33 3.50
N ASN A 502 26.36 -1.79 4.62
CA ASN A 502 26.55 -3.14 5.13
C ASN A 502 26.09 -4.20 4.12
N PHE A 503 24.97 -3.98 3.46
CA PHE A 503 24.51 -4.80 2.33
C PHE A 503 25.57 -4.86 1.22
N CYS A 504 26.08 -3.71 0.78
CA CYS A 504 27.12 -3.64 -0.25
C CYS A 504 28.39 -4.38 0.16
N VAL A 505 28.81 -4.28 1.43
CA VAL A 505 29.97 -5.03 1.93
C VAL A 505 29.74 -6.55 1.85
N ARG A 506 28.59 -7.02 2.36
CA ARG A 506 28.22 -8.46 2.38
C ARG A 506 28.21 -9.06 0.97
N TYR A 507 27.65 -8.34 -0.01
CA TYR A 507 27.52 -8.81 -1.40
C TYR A 507 28.65 -8.34 -2.33
N ASN A 508 29.77 -7.84 -1.80
CA ASN A 508 30.92 -7.42 -2.60
C ASN A 508 30.63 -6.33 -3.65
N VAL A 509 29.76 -5.37 -3.32
CA VAL A 509 29.51 -4.18 -4.13
C VAL A 509 30.45 -3.07 -3.66
N PRO A 510 31.41 -2.62 -4.49
CA PRO A 510 32.32 -1.55 -4.09
C PRO A 510 31.57 -0.22 -4.02
N ILE A 511 31.90 0.63 -3.05
CA ILE A 511 31.45 2.03 -2.98
C ILE A 511 32.70 2.91 -2.82
N THR A 512 33.10 3.58 -3.90
CA THR A 512 34.33 4.39 -3.92
C THR A 512 34.31 5.45 -2.82
N GLY A 513 35.40 5.54 -2.06
CA GLY A 513 35.55 6.47 -0.95
C GLY A 513 34.79 6.09 0.35
N VAL A 514 33.95 5.06 0.31
CA VAL A 514 33.19 4.58 1.49
C VAL A 514 33.68 3.21 1.93
N ILE A 515 33.68 2.23 1.02
CA ILE A 515 34.20 0.88 1.27
C ILE A 515 35.64 0.83 0.73
N PRO A 516 36.65 0.71 1.60
CA PRO A 516 38.04 0.66 1.16
C PRO A 516 38.35 -0.67 0.46
N SER A 517 39.25 -0.62 -0.53
CA SER A 517 39.93 -1.82 -1.03
C SER A 517 40.76 -2.46 0.10
N MET A 518 41.14 -3.74 -0.06
CA MET A 518 41.96 -4.40 0.97
C MET A 518 43.32 -3.71 1.17
N GLN A 519 43.90 -3.14 0.10
CA GLN A 519 45.14 -2.38 0.20
C GLN A 519 44.97 -1.09 1.01
N GLU A 520 43.90 -0.33 0.73
CA GLU A 520 43.56 0.89 1.48
C GLU A 520 43.20 0.57 2.92
N ALA A 521 42.43 -0.49 3.17
CA ALA A 521 42.08 -0.96 4.50
C ALA A 521 43.35 -1.27 5.31
N GLY A 522 44.30 -2.03 4.76
CA GLY A 522 45.58 -2.30 5.41
C GLY A 522 46.37 -1.01 5.71
N ALA A 523 46.37 -0.04 4.79
CA ALA A 523 47.02 1.25 5.02
C ALA A 523 46.36 2.06 6.16
N LEU A 524 45.03 2.10 6.20
CA LEU A 524 44.26 2.76 7.25
C LEU A 524 44.49 2.09 8.61
N LEU A 525 44.51 0.75 8.67
CA LEU A 525 44.83 0.01 9.90
C LEU A 525 46.24 0.29 10.41
N ARG A 526 47.22 0.54 9.53
CA ARG A 526 48.59 0.93 9.94
C ARG A 526 48.68 2.36 10.48
N GLY A 527 47.77 3.26 10.09
CA GLY A 527 47.74 4.66 10.55
C GLY A 527 47.48 4.86 12.05
N THR A 528 47.33 6.12 12.47
CA THR A 528 47.14 6.51 13.88
C THR A 528 45.72 7.01 14.19
N ASN A 529 44.88 7.23 13.19
CA ASN A 529 43.51 7.72 13.37
C ASN A 529 42.60 6.56 13.83
N LEU A 530 42.28 6.53 15.12
CA LEU A 530 41.46 5.49 15.74
C LEU A 530 40.02 5.48 15.20
N ASP A 531 39.44 6.61 14.81
CA ASP A 531 38.08 6.67 14.26
C ASP A 531 38.01 5.98 12.88
N GLU A 532 38.99 6.27 12.01
CA GLU A 532 39.09 5.58 10.72
C GLU A 532 39.40 4.09 10.89
N GLN A 533 40.25 3.72 11.86
CA GLN A 533 40.53 2.32 12.14
C GLN A 533 39.28 1.57 12.61
N LEU A 534 38.51 2.15 13.55
CA LEU A 534 37.26 1.57 14.04
C LEU A 534 36.26 1.39 12.89
N ARG A 535 36.10 2.41 12.05
CA ARG A 535 35.26 2.34 10.85
C ARG A 535 35.68 1.19 9.93
N VAL A 536 36.97 1.05 9.64
CA VAL A 536 37.50 0.01 8.75
C VAL A 536 37.30 -1.38 9.33
N VAL A 537 37.62 -1.61 10.61
CA VAL A 537 37.41 -2.95 11.21
C VAL A 537 35.94 -3.34 11.23
N ASN A 538 35.02 -2.42 11.50
CA ASN A 538 33.58 -2.69 11.44
C ASN A 538 33.13 -3.17 10.05
N LEU A 539 33.64 -2.56 8.97
CA LEU A 539 33.36 -3.01 7.61
C LEU A 539 33.99 -4.39 7.34
N LEU A 540 35.24 -4.63 7.77
CA LEU A 540 35.94 -5.89 7.54
C LEU A 540 35.24 -7.09 8.21
N THR A 541 34.59 -6.90 9.35
CA THR A 541 33.82 -7.95 10.04
C THR A 541 32.70 -8.53 9.19
N LEU A 542 32.17 -7.73 8.25
CA LEU A 542 31.10 -8.13 7.32
C LEU A 542 31.61 -8.78 6.03
N MET A 543 32.93 -8.86 5.81
CA MET A 543 33.55 -9.31 4.55
C MET A 543 33.90 -10.80 4.49
N ASN A 544 33.40 -11.61 5.42
CA ASN A 544 33.69 -13.04 5.53
C ASN A 544 35.21 -13.32 5.53
N ASN A 545 35.73 -14.01 4.51
CA ASN A 545 37.12 -14.46 4.41
C ASN A 545 38.07 -13.48 3.69
N LYS A 546 37.57 -12.43 3.03
CA LYS A 546 38.41 -11.46 2.29
C LYS A 546 39.49 -10.78 3.14
N PRO A 547 39.27 -10.44 4.43
CA PRO A 547 40.30 -9.82 5.26
C PRO A 547 41.56 -10.67 5.44
N LYS A 548 41.58 -11.93 5.00
CA LYS A 548 42.77 -12.79 5.01
C LYS A 548 43.99 -12.15 4.32
N ILE A 549 43.76 -11.32 3.30
CA ILE A 549 44.83 -10.62 2.56
C ILE A 549 45.61 -9.65 3.47
N ILE A 550 44.96 -9.10 4.49
CA ILE A 550 45.53 -8.12 5.44
C ILE A 550 45.65 -8.71 6.86
N GLU A 551 45.72 -10.03 6.98
CA GLU A 551 45.82 -10.73 8.27
C GLU A 551 46.96 -10.18 9.15
N ASN A 552 48.12 -9.88 8.55
CA ASN A 552 49.25 -9.32 9.29
C ASN A 552 48.97 -7.91 9.83
N ASP A 553 48.25 -7.08 9.08
CA ASP A 553 47.88 -5.73 9.55
C ASP A 553 46.92 -5.80 10.74
N LEU A 554 45.96 -6.74 10.71
CA LEU A 554 45.06 -7.01 11.83
C LEU A 554 45.81 -7.48 13.07
N ILE A 555 46.76 -8.41 12.92
CA ILE A 555 47.57 -8.92 14.03
C ILE A 555 48.44 -7.82 14.65
N ASN A 556 48.95 -6.89 13.85
CA ASN A 556 49.76 -5.78 14.33
C ASN A 556 48.96 -4.77 15.18
N LEU A 557 47.62 -4.77 15.10
CA LEU A 557 46.78 -3.95 15.99
C LEU A 557 46.95 -4.34 17.46
N PHE A 558 47.29 -5.60 17.75
CA PHE A 558 47.50 -6.08 19.12
C PHE A 558 48.75 -5.51 19.80
N ASP A 559 49.71 -5.02 19.00
CA ASP A 559 50.90 -4.35 19.53
C ASP A 559 50.68 -2.85 19.72
N LYS A 560 49.62 -2.28 19.14
CA LYS A 560 49.34 -0.84 19.25
C LYS A 560 48.97 -0.48 20.68
N ARG A 561 49.38 0.72 21.07
CA ARG A 561 49.08 1.35 22.36
C ARG A 561 48.71 2.80 22.09
N THR A 562 47.80 3.34 22.89
CA THR A 562 47.41 4.76 22.84
C THR A 562 47.26 5.33 24.25
N LEU A 563 47.55 6.63 24.37
CA LEU A 563 47.31 7.40 25.59
C LEU A 563 46.01 8.21 25.52
N GLU A 564 45.46 8.41 24.31
CA GLU A 564 44.33 9.31 24.06
C GLU A 564 42.99 8.61 24.29
N ASP A 565 42.76 7.48 23.62
CA ASP A 565 41.48 6.76 23.68
C ASP A 565 41.70 5.24 23.77
N ARG A 566 41.98 4.79 25.00
CA ARG A 566 42.18 3.36 25.29
C ARG A 566 40.93 2.53 25.05
N GLY A 567 39.75 3.10 25.29
CA GLY A 567 38.47 2.40 25.10
C GLY A 567 38.27 2.03 23.63
N LYS A 568 38.43 3.01 22.74
CA LYS A 568 38.31 2.81 21.29
C LYS A 568 39.37 1.86 20.74
N LEU A 569 40.62 1.94 21.21
CA LEU A 569 41.64 0.98 20.80
C LEU A 569 41.30 -0.45 21.25
N ASN A 570 40.77 -0.64 22.46
CA ASN A 570 40.33 -1.94 22.94
C ASN A 570 39.16 -2.50 22.11
N GLU A 571 38.23 -1.64 21.70
CA GLU A 571 37.13 -2.00 20.80
C GLU A 571 37.67 -2.46 19.44
N ILE A 572 38.58 -1.69 18.83
CA ILE A 572 39.25 -2.04 17.58
C ILE A 572 39.95 -3.41 17.68
N GLN A 573 40.68 -3.65 18.77
CA GLN A 573 41.38 -4.91 19.00
C GLN A 573 40.41 -6.08 19.21
N THR A 574 39.28 -5.85 19.89
CA THR A 574 38.22 -6.84 20.08
C THR A 574 37.61 -7.24 18.74
N ILE A 575 37.29 -6.26 17.88
CA ILE A 575 36.77 -6.54 16.53
C ILE A 575 37.82 -7.26 15.67
N ALA A 576 39.10 -6.89 15.80
CA ALA A 576 40.19 -7.59 15.11
C ALA A 576 40.29 -9.07 15.50
N ILE A 577 40.04 -9.42 16.77
CA ILE A 577 39.93 -10.82 17.21
C ILE A 577 38.81 -11.53 16.45
N GLU A 578 37.62 -10.93 16.35
CA GLU A 578 36.48 -11.53 15.63
C GLU A 578 36.77 -11.74 14.15
N ILE A 579 37.39 -10.76 13.49
CA ILE A 579 37.80 -10.87 12.07
C ILE A 579 38.80 -12.01 11.91
N LEU A 580 39.82 -12.10 12.76
CA LEU A 580 40.82 -13.18 12.73
C LEU A 580 40.20 -14.56 12.96
N GLY A 581 39.15 -14.64 13.79
CA GLY A 581 38.31 -15.82 13.97
C GLY A 581 37.54 -16.19 12.69
N ASN A 582 36.88 -15.22 12.06
CA ASN A 582 36.10 -15.41 10.84
C ASN A 582 36.95 -15.89 9.66
N ILE A 583 38.19 -15.40 9.52
CA ILE A 583 39.15 -15.85 8.49
C ILE A 583 39.89 -17.14 8.86
N LYS A 584 39.59 -17.75 10.03
CA LYS A 584 40.24 -18.96 10.57
C LYS A 584 41.77 -18.86 10.56
N THR A 585 42.30 -17.81 11.19
CA THR A 585 43.74 -17.57 11.27
C THR A 585 44.51 -18.81 11.74
N GLN A 586 45.68 -19.04 11.12
CA GLN A 586 46.64 -20.06 11.51
C GLN A 586 47.84 -19.43 12.23
N ASN A 587 47.84 -18.11 12.42
CA ASN A 587 48.99 -17.39 12.92
C ASN A 587 49.14 -17.60 14.44
N PRO A 588 50.27 -18.14 14.93
CA PRO A 588 50.46 -18.38 16.35
C PRO A 588 50.37 -17.11 17.21
N LYS A 589 50.80 -15.96 16.69
CA LYS A 589 50.72 -14.69 17.43
C LYS A 589 49.27 -14.28 17.70
N ALA A 590 48.39 -14.44 16.72
CA ALA A 590 46.97 -14.16 16.87
C ALA A 590 46.31 -15.10 17.90
N ILE A 591 46.54 -16.40 17.75
CA ILE A 591 45.98 -17.43 18.64
C ILE A 591 46.46 -17.22 20.08
N ASN A 592 47.76 -16.95 20.27
CA ASN A 592 48.31 -16.69 21.60
C ASN A 592 47.74 -15.40 22.21
N HIS A 593 47.51 -14.35 21.41
CA HIS A 593 46.86 -13.14 21.90
C HIS A 593 45.45 -13.43 22.41
N MET A 594 44.63 -14.16 21.63
CA MET A 594 43.28 -14.57 22.02
C MET A 594 43.28 -15.39 23.32
N ILE A 595 44.23 -16.30 23.49
CA ILE A 595 44.38 -17.10 24.72
C ILE A 595 44.76 -16.24 25.92
N ASN A 596 45.60 -15.21 25.72
CA ASN A 596 46.08 -14.35 26.80
C ASN A 596 45.01 -13.39 27.35
N VAL A 597 43.97 -13.08 26.56
CA VAL A 597 42.87 -12.21 27.01
C VAL A 597 41.72 -12.95 27.71
N LEU A 598 41.71 -14.29 27.68
CA LEU A 598 40.68 -15.10 28.33
C LEU A 598 40.46 -14.78 29.83
N PRO A 599 41.51 -14.52 30.65
CA PRO A 599 41.34 -14.25 32.08
C PRO A 599 40.62 -12.93 32.44
N ASN A 600 40.41 -12.01 31.49
CA ASN A 600 39.99 -10.63 31.79
C ASN A 600 38.46 -10.42 31.86
N TYR A 601 37.66 -11.43 31.50
CA TYR A 601 36.18 -11.44 31.52
C TYR A 601 35.49 -10.28 30.77
N GLY A 602 36.16 -9.67 29.78
CA GLY A 602 35.67 -8.55 28.99
C GLY A 602 35.01 -8.93 27.66
N ASN A 603 34.72 -7.92 26.82
CA ASN A 603 34.22 -8.15 25.46
C ASN A 603 35.29 -8.85 24.58
N ASP A 604 36.56 -8.53 24.80
CA ASP A 604 37.73 -9.20 24.21
C ASP A 604 37.78 -10.70 24.55
N THR A 605 37.46 -11.07 25.80
CA THR A 605 37.34 -12.46 26.23
C THR A 605 36.25 -13.19 25.45
N LYS A 606 35.04 -12.61 25.35
CA LYS A 606 33.93 -13.22 24.59
C LYS A 606 34.26 -13.38 23.10
N ALA A 607 34.86 -12.35 22.51
CA ALA A 607 35.33 -12.38 21.13
C ALA A 607 36.39 -13.47 20.92
N ALA A 608 37.35 -13.60 21.85
CA ALA A 608 38.40 -14.60 21.81
C ALA A 608 37.85 -16.03 21.95
N GLU A 609 36.94 -16.28 22.89
CA GLU A 609 36.27 -17.57 23.04
C GLU A 609 35.57 -18.00 21.74
N GLY A 610 34.73 -17.12 21.18
CA GLY A 610 34.03 -17.39 19.93
C GLY A 610 34.98 -17.59 18.75
N SER A 611 36.04 -16.79 18.68
CA SER A 611 37.03 -16.85 17.58
C SER A 611 37.89 -18.11 17.63
N LEU A 612 38.34 -18.53 18.82
CA LEU A 612 39.12 -19.76 18.99
C LEU A 612 38.30 -20.99 18.60
N VAL A 613 37.00 -21.01 18.92
CA VAL A 613 36.07 -22.07 18.45
C VAL A 613 35.93 -22.04 16.93
N LYS A 614 35.75 -20.87 16.31
CA LYS A 614 35.66 -20.72 14.84
C LYS A 614 36.94 -21.16 14.12
N ILE A 615 38.11 -20.89 14.71
CA ILE A 615 39.43 -21.31 14.20
C ILE A 615 39.55 -22.85 14.25
N GLY A 616 39.04 -23.48 15.30
CA GLY A 616 38.96 -24.94 15.43
C GLY A 616 40.34 -25.58 15.62
N LYS A 617 40.62 -26.64 14.86
CA LYS A 617 41.82 -27.50 14.98
C LYS A 617 43.15 -26.75 15.13
N ALA A 618 43.31 -25.61 14.47
CA ALA A 618 44.53 -24.82 14.51
C ALA A 618 44.83 -24.18 15.88
N ALA A 619 43.79 -23.90 16.67
CA ALA A 619 43.92 -23.34 18.01
C ALA A 619 44.30 -24.40 19.06
N VAL A 620 44.00 -25.68 18.80
CA VAL A 620 44.10 -26.79 19.76
C VAL A 620 45.51 -26.92 20.37
N PRO A 621 46.63 -26.90 19.61
CA PRO A 621 47.96 -27.05 20.22
C PRO A 621 48.30 -25.96 21.24
N ALA A 622 47.91 -24.71 20.95
CA ALA A 622 48.15 -23.57 21.83
C ALA A 622 47.25 -23.62 23.08
N LEU A 623 45.98 -24.03 22.92
CA LEU A 623 45.04 -24.25 24.02
C LEU A 623 45.54 -25.33 24.98
N ILE A 624 45.99 -26.48 24.45
CA ILE A 624 46.60 -27.56 25.25
C ILE A 624 47.82 -27.02 26.01
N THR A 625 48.72 -26.34 25.30
CA THR A 625 49.93 -25.77 25.92
C THR A 625 49.61 -24.79 27.05
N ARG A 626 48.56 -23.98 26.90
CA ARG A 626 48.13 -23.07 27.97
C ARG A 626 47.49 -23.82 29.13
N LEU A 627 46.63 -24.80 28.85
CA LEU A 627 45.97 -25.64 29.85
C LEU A 627 46.98 -26.42 30.69
N ASP A 628 48.03 -26.97 30.05
CA ASP A 628 49.08 -27.72 30.74
C ASP A 628 49.89 -26.88 31.72
N LYS A 629 49.94 -25.55 31.50
CA LYS A 629 50.62 -24.59 32.39
C LYS A 629 49.74 -24.06 33.53
N THR A 630 48.46 -24.44 33.59
CA THR A 630 47.55 -24.01 34.65
C THR A 630 47.78 -24.80 35.95
N THR A 631 47.45 -24.16 37.07
CA THR A 631 47.48 -24.70 38.44
C THR A 631 46.07 -24.69 39.05
N ASP A 632 45.92 -25.23 40.26
CA ASP A 632 44.61 -25.26 40.96
C ASP A 632 44.05 -23.85 41.27
N GLN A 633 44.90 -22.81 41.23
CA GLN A 633 44.49 -21.41 41.40
C GLN A 633 43.88 -20.81 40.13
N ASP A 634 44.02 -21.47 38.98
CA ASP A 634 43.59 -20.98 37.66
C ASP A 634 42.19 -21.53 37.26
N GLY A 635 41.34 -21.87 38.23
CA GLY A 635 40.07 -22.57 37.98
C GLY A 635 39.18 -21.90 36.93
N GLY A 636 39.08 -20.57 36.93
CA GLY A 636 38.32 -19.82 35.92
C GLY A 636 38.89 -19.96 34.49
N LEU A 637 40.22 -19.87 34.36
CA LEU A 637 40.90 -20.04 33.07
C LEU A 637 40.84 -21.51 32.60
N GLN A 638 40.98 -22.48 33.51
CA GLN A 638 40.81 -23.90 33.21
C GLN A 638 39.41 -24.17 32.66
N TYR A 639 38.38 -23.65 33.30
CA TYR A 639 36.99 -23.75 32.83
C TYR A 639 36.83 -23.23 31.39
N GLN A 640 37.34 -22.04 31.09
CA GLN A 640 37.26 -21.45 29.76
C GLN A 640 38.00 -22.29 28.71
N LEU A 641 39.27 -22.64 28.97
CA LEU A 641 40.09 -23.42 28.03
C LEU A 641 39.45 -24.77 27.69
N ILE A 642 38.94 -25.47 28.71
CA ILE A 642 38.27 -26.77 28.55
C ILE A 642 36.95 -26.61 27.79
N THR A 643 36.17 -25.57 28.09
CA THR A 643 34.92 -25.28 27.38
C THR A 643 35.15 -24.99 25.90
N ILE A 644 36.19 -24.22 25.55
CA ILE A 644 36.58 -23.97 24.16
C ILE A 644 36.96 -25.28 23.46
N LEU A 645 37.81 -26.11 24.09
CA LEU A 645 38.21 -27.41 23.53
C LEU A 645 37.00 -28.33 23.31
N GLY A 646 36.06 -28.38 24.25
CA GLY A 646 34.81 -29.12 24.11
C GLY A 646 33.95 -28.61 22.95
N LYS A 647 33.82 -27.28 22.78
CA LYS A 647 33.07 -26.65 21.66
C LYS A 647 33.74 -26.87 20.29
N ILE A 648 35.07 -27.01 20.24
CA ILE A 648 35.78 -27.40 19.01
C ILE A 648 35.41 -28.85 18.62
N GLY A 649 35.07 -29.70 19.60
CA GLY A 649 34.61 -31.06 19.39
C GLY A 649 35.73 -32.00 18.94
N LYS A 650 35.45 -32.92 18.02
CA LYS A 650 36.37 -33.99 17.61
C LYS A 650 37.75 -33.52 17.14
N ASP A 651 37.84 -32.31 16.58
CA ASP A 651 39.12 -31.71 16.18
C ASP A 651 40.06 -31.42 17.36
N ALA A 652 39.53 -31.39 18.59
CA ALA A 652 40.25 -31.21 19.84
C ALA A 652 40.58 -32.52 20.58
N ASN A 653 40.40 -33.70 19.97
CA ASN A 653 40.70 -35.00 20.60
C ASN A 653 42.11 -35.09 21.22
N ALA A 654 43.10 -34.44 20.59
CA ALA A 654 44.47 -34.36 21.12
C ALA A 654 44.57 -33.79 22.55
N ALA A 655 43.56 -33.07 23.03
CA ALA A 655 43.49 -32.52 24.38
C ALA A 655 43.03 -33.52 25.45
N GLU A 656 42.58 -34.71 25.07
CA GLU A 656 42.02 -35.72 25.99
C GLU A 656 42.92 -35.99 27.21
N ARG A 657 44.22 -36.16 26.98
CA ARG A 657 45.19 -36.41 28.06
C ARG A 657 45.29 -35.24 29.04
N SER A 658 45.34 -34.02 28.52
CA SER A 658 45.43 -32.81 29.35
C SER A 658 44.15 -32.56 30.13
N ILE A 659 42.98 -32.80 29.53
CA ILE A 659 41.68 -32.67 30.22
C ILE A 659 41.55 -33.73 31.33
N ASN A 660 41.90 -34.99 31.05
CA ASN A 660 41.91 -36.06 32.06
C ASN A 660 42.88 -35.78 33.21
N ARG A 661 44.02 -35.11 32.95
CA ARG A 661 44.93 -34.66 34.01
C ARG A 661 44.24 -33.66 34.93
N ILE A 662 43.57 -32.64 34.38
CA ILE A 662 42.85 -31.62 35.16
C ILE A 662 41.71 -32.26 35.98
N LEU A 663 40.94 -33.18 35.38
CA LEU A 663 39.84 -33.88 36.05
C LEU A 663 40.29 -34.64 37.31
N LYS A 664 41.51 -35.19 37.30
CA LYS A 664 42.07 -35.93 38.46
C LYS A 664 42.52 -35.03 39.60
N ILE A 665 42.97 -33.82 39.31
CA ILE A 665 43.61 -32.93 40.30
C ILE A 665 42.65 -31.85 40.82
N ASN A 666 41.70 -31.40 40.00
CA ASN A 666 40.85 -30.26 40.34
C ASN A 666 39.59 -30.69 41.11
N ARG A 667 39.25 -29.94 42.17
CA ARG A 667 38.05 -30.15 43.00
C ARG A 667 36.93 -29.13 42.74
N ASN A 668 37.14 -28.16 41.86
CA ASN A 668 36.13 -27.20 41.44
C ASN A 668 35.07 -27.89 40.57
N LYS A 669 33.82 -27.88 41.05
CA LYS A 669 32.69 -28.57 40.39
C LYS A 669 32.44 -28.09 38.96
N ASP A 670 32.61 -26.79 38.69
CA ASP A 670 32.36 -26.22 37.37
C ASP A 670 33.42 -26.69 36.36
N VAL A 671 34.68 -26.76 36.79
CA VAL A 671 35.79 -27.25 35.97
C VAL A 671 35.65 -28.75 35.69
N VAL A 672 35.27 -29.54 36.71
CA VAL A 672 34.99 -30.98 36.58
C VAL A 672 33.86 -31.22 35.57
N TYR A 673 32.75 -30.51 35.72
CA TYR A 673 31.61 -30.62 34.79
C TYR A 673 32.01 -30.24 33.36
N ALA A 674 32.73 -29.14 33.16
CA ALA A 674 33.22 -28.74 31.84
C ALA A 674 34.16 -29.78 31.24
N ALA A 675 35.02 -30.40 32.04
CA ALA A 675 35.95 -31.45 31.59
C ALA A 675 35.21 -32.71 31.14
N GLU A 676 34.22 -33.17 31.89
CA GLU A 676 33.38 -34.31 31.53
C GLU A 676 32.61 -34.05 30.23
N ALA A 677 31.96 -32.89 30.11
CA ALA A 677 31.23 -32.49 28.90
C ALA A 677 32.16 -32.36 27.69
N ALA A 678 33.36 -31.79 27.87
CA ALA A 678 34.35 -31.69 26.82
C ALA A 678 34.83 -33.08 26.35
N LEU A 679 35.13 -34.00 27.27
CA LEU A 679 35.54 -35.38 26.94
C LEU A 679 34.47 -36.12 26.12
N GLN A 680 33.18 -35.89 26.40
CA GLN A 680 32.08 -36.44 25.60
C GLN A 680 32.01 -35.84 24.19
N SER A 681 32.43 -34.57 24.03
CA SER A 681 32.33 -33.84 22.76
C SER A 681 33.53 -34.09 21.83
N ILE A 682 34.71 -34.40 22.39
CA ILE A 682 35.96 -34.60 21.62
C ILE A 682 36.21 -36.07 21.22
N ASN A 683 35.50 -37.00 21.84
CA ASN A 683 35.46 -38.43 21.47
C ASN A 683 34.38 -38.66 20.41
#